data_AF-A0A2V1DNA0-F1
#
_entry.id   AF-A0A2V1DNA0-F1
#
_cell.length_a   1.000
_cell.length_b   1.000
_cell.length_c   1.000
_cell.angle_alpha   90.00
_cell.angle_beta   90.00
_cell.angle_gamma   90.00
#
_symmetry.space_group_name_H-M   'P 1'
#
loop_
_entity.id
_entity.type
_entity.pdbx_description
1 polymer ?
#
loop_
_entity_poly.entity_id
_entity_poly.type
_entity_poly.pdbx_seq_one_letter_code
_entity_poly.pdbx_strand_id
1 'polypeptide(L)'
;SDWWWASTLFPMLGATLGPLANISSIAALVTSWRQQVYINGEYVSELDGTLFADPRWCYWLNVASLICGFLGNLFLLFNFTQRIRYLIALPATIFFWYLASGMLIGITVSMEVHAPPYRPEQTYTQGFWYAICAAALYLFCSTLLMINMLGYFLRRYPDTFVLSDSQRTLILQTMVFFIWLGGGAAIFSQIETAAGQSSWNFTNAIYFCDVTILTVGFGDFYPTTDVSRGIIIPYSLGGIVILALIVNSIYKFMREIGEQNIIKKHTERIRVRTLDRAVTNSFDLRQREREAHHLIRRRAWTTGMPPNISMPTEPRPLRTTITEKAPSRQDSNLQTLAVSTQSRRKKIRKPRAILLREERDRFYAMRDIQHRSRKFRKWMALAISVFSFGILWCVGAVVFWKTEKNTQGMSYPEALYFCYIALLTIGYGDMAPKSNAGRTFFVIWSLIAVPTITVLVSDMADTVVHKFKKWSDELADFTVLPKYGIWRDFLEAHPWLLYWIVGIQTKRAMEKRLKRGFETQLTDSPPTPSGRNAVHQRDDSPASASLGKRLAYSIGRVAADLRNPTPKKYEYEEWVEFTQLIRLSRDARMGNATEGEDEEEEGLVEWDWIGTESPMMSGMSESEWLLHRLCESLIRI
;
A
#
# COMPACT_ATOMS: atom_id res chain seq x y z
N SER A 1 -2.78 9.77 12.71
CA SER A 1 -1.58 9.36 13.45
C SER A 1 -0.47 9.08 12.46
N ASP A 2 0.55 9.94 12.41
CA ASP A 2 1.66 9.83 11.43
C ASP A 2 2.78 8.86 11.87
N TRP A 3 2.69 8.33 13.09
CA TRP A 3 3.72 7.51 13.73
C TRP A 3 3.46 6.00 13.69
N TRP A 4 2.38 5.57 13.04
CA TRP A 4 2.02 4.15 12.95
C TRP A 4 3.12 3.28 12.29
N TRP A 5 3.81 3.85 11.31
CA TRP A 5 4.94 3.18 10.65
C TRP A 5 6.04 2.86 11.64
N ALA A 6 6.35 3.80 12.54
CA ALA A 6 7.35 3.61 13.56
C ALA A 6 6.94 2.58 14.61
N SER A 7 5.64 2.50 14.97
CA SER A 7 5.16 1.53 15.95
C SER A 7 5.22 0.08 15.44
N THR A 8 5.01 -0.13 14.14
CA THR A 8 4.83 -1.47 13.57
C THR A 8 6.01 -1.96 12.73
N LEU A 9 6.58 -1.11 11.89
CA LEU A 9 7.64 -1.52 10.96
C LEU A 9 9.00 -1.64 11.65
N PHE A 10 9.32 -0.76 12.61
CA PHE A 10 10.65 -0.71 13.21
C PHE A 10 10.97 -1.91 14.11
N PRO A 11 10.07 -2.36 15.02
CA PRO A 11 10.30 -3.57 15.79
C PRO A 11 10.45 -4.80 14.91
N MET A 12 9.66 -4.87 13.84
CA MET A 12 9.70 -5.96 12.86
C MET A 12 11.03 -6.00 12.11
N LEU A 13 11.49 -4.87 11.57
CA LEU A 13 12.79 -4.79 10.90
C LEU A 13 13.94 -5.16 11.83
N GLY A 14 13.92 -4.69 13.08
CA GLY A 14 14.90 -5.09 14.09
C GLY A 14 14.90 -6.60 14.34
N ALA A 15 13.72 -7.21 14.40
CA ALA A 15 13.56 -8.65 14.61
C ALA A 15 14.04 -9.52 13.46
N THR A 16 13.85 -9.06 12.22
CA THR A 16 14.26 -9.80 11.02
C THR A 16 15.74 -9.58 10.69
N LEU A 17 16.30 -8.40 10.97
CA LEU A 17 17.70 -8.06 10.69
C LEU A 17 18.66 -8.39 11.85
N GLY A 18 18.16 -8.52 13.08
CA GLY A 18 18.97 -8.90 14.25
C GLY A 18 19.72 -10.22 14.06
N PRO A 19 19.08 -11.31 13.58
CA PRO A 19 19.77 -12.57 13.32
C PRO A 19 20.85 -12.48 12.23
N LEU A 20 20.63 -11.65 11.19
CA LEU A 20 21.64 -11.35 10.16
C LEU A 20 22.88 -10.68 10.78
N ALA A 21 22.67 -9.73 11.69
CA ALA A 21 23.75 -9.05 12.41
C ALA A 21 24.55 -10.03 13.28
N ASN A 22 23.87 -10.97 13.95
CA ASN A 22 24.54 -12.04 14.71
C ASN A 22 25.40 -12.93 13.83
N ILE A 23 24.91 -13.38 12.67
CA ILE A 23 25.70 -14.23 11.76
C ILE A 23 26.90 -13.47 11.20
N SER A 24 26.71 -12.20 10.85
CA SER A 24 27.82 -11.34 10.45
C SER A 24 28.86 -11.22 11.58
N SER A 25 28.42 -11.09 12.83
CA SER A 25 29.30 -11.05 14.00
C SER A 25 30.01 -12.39 14.25
N ILE A 26 29.36 -13.54 14.00
CA ILE A 26 29.98 -14.86 14.08
C ILE A 26 31.04 -15.00 12.98
N ALA A 27 30.70 -14.62 11.74
CA ALA A 27 31.62 -14.65 10.60
C ALA A 27 32.87 -13.80 10.86
N ALA A 28 32.70 -12.64 11.47
CA ALA A 28 33.78 -11.77 11.91
C ALA A 28 34.64 -12.36 13.04
N LEU A 29 34.09 -13.22 13.90
CA LEU A 29 34.85 -13.85 14.99
C LEU A 29 35.62 -15.09 14.52
N VAL A 30 35.01 -15.89 13.65
CA VAL A 30 35.57 -17.18 13.20
C VAL A 30 36.71 -16.98 12.20
N THR A 31 36.66 -15.92 11.39
CA THR A 31 37.65 -15.66 10.35
C THR A 31 38.59 -14.54 10.77
N SER A 32 39.90 -14.77 10.67
CA SER A 32 40.89 -13.75 11.03
C SER A 32 40.84 -12.55 10.08
N TRP A 33 41.15 -11.35 10.56
CA TRP A 33 40.85 -10.09 9.86
C TRP A 33 41.86 -9.68 8.80
N ARG A 34 43.05 -10.27 8.79
CA ARG A 34 44.13 -9.97 7.84
C ARG A 34 44.59 -11.20 7.08
N GLN A 35 44.98 -10.99 5.83
CA GLN A 35 45.59 -12.02 4.99
C GLN A 35 46.78 -11.49 4.20
N GLN A 36 47.70 -12.39 3.88
CA GLN A 36 48.79 -12.17 2.94
C GLN A 36 48.35 -12.59 1.54
N VAL A 37 48.53 -11.70 0.57
CA VAL A 37 48.19 -11.90 -0.83
C VAL A 37 49.46 -12.07 -1.69
N TYR A 38 50.62 -11.69 -1.16
CA TYR A 38 51.92 -11.91 -1.80
C TYR A 38 52.61 -13.15 -1.24
N ILE A 39 52.63 -14.24 -2.00
CA ILE A 39 53.17 -15.54 -1.56
C ILE A 39 54.22 -16.00 -2.58
N ASN A 40 55.39 -16.41 -2.11
CA ASN A 40 56.48 -16.96 -2.94
C ASN A 40 56.93 -16.08 -4.13
N GLY A 41 56.84 -14.76 -4.00
CA GLY A 41 57.26 -13.83 -5.04
C GLY A 41 56.16 -13.38 -6.01
N GLU A 42 54.96 -13.94 -5.90
CA GLU A 42 53.82 -13.67 -6.78
C GLU A 42 52.59 -13.15 -6.00
N TYR A 43 51.77 -12.35 -6.67
CA TYR A 43 50.47 -11.93 -6.15
C TYR A 43 49.42 -13.00 -6.45
N VAL A 44 48.86 -13.59 -5.41
CA VAL A 44 47.80 -14.59 -5.50
C VAL A 44 46.44 -13.90 -5.43
N SER A 45 45.36 -14.59 -5.82
CA SER A 45 44.00 -14.08 -5.66
C SER A 45 43.65 -13.88 -4.17
N GLU A 46 42.73 -12.94 -3.85
CA GLU A 46 42.27 -12.76 -2.47
C GLU A 46 41.63 -14.03 -1.87
N LEU A 47 41.21 -14.98 -2.71
CA LEU A 47 40.64 -16.26 -2.31
C LEU A 47 41.68 -17.21 -1.69
N ASP A 48 42.90 -17.22 -2.23
CA ASP A 48 43.95 -18.17 -1.85
C ASP A 48 44.97 -17.56 -0.89
N GLY A 49 44.69 -16.36 -0.38
CA GLY A 49 45.55 -15.67 0.57
C GLY A 49 45.68 -16.42 1.90
N THR A 50 46.86 -16.36 2.51
CA THR A 50 47.09 -17.01 3.82
C THR A 50 46.67 -16.09 4.96
N LEU A 51 45.82 -16.60 5.86
CA LEU A 51 45.27 -15.87 7.00
C LEU A 51 46.32 -15.65 8.09
N PHE A 52 46.29 -14.46 8.73
CA PHE A 52 47.09 -14.15 9.92
C PHE A 52 46.24 -14.15 11.17
N ALA A 53 46.76 -14.76 12.25
CA ALA A 53 46.09 -14.70 13.55
C ALA A 53 45.94 -13.26 14.05
N ASP A 54 44.74 -12.92 14.53
CA ASP A 54 44.45 -11.61 15.06
C ASP A 54 45.05 -11.40 16.45
N PRO A 55 45.37 -10.14 16.83
CA PRO A 55 45.80 -9.83 18.18
C PRO A 55 44.79 -10.29 19.24
N ARG A 56 45.29 -10.75 20.39
CA ARG A 56 44.43 -11.26 21.48
C ARG A 56 43.36 -10.26 21.94
N TRP A 57 43.69 -8.96 21.98
CA TRP A 57 42.73 -7.92 22.34
C TRP A 57 41.57 -7.84 21.34
N CYS A 58 41.86 -7.99 20.04
CA CYS A 58 40.86 -7.97 18.98
C CYS A 58 39.91 -9.16 19.14
N TYR A 59 40.46 -10.35 19.34
CA TYR A 59 39.67 -11.57 19.54
C TYR A 59 38.73 -11.47 20.75
N TRP A 60 39.24 -11.14 21.94
CA TRP A 60 38.42 -11.09 23.16
C TRP A 60 37.35 -9.99 23.14
N LEU A 61 37.67 -8.82 22.58
CA LEU A 61 36.69 -7.75 22.42
C LEU A 61 35.61 -8.13 21.38
N ASN A 62 35.99 -8.87 20.33
CA ASN A 62 35.04 -9.39 19.36
C ASN A 62 34.11 -10.42 20.00
N VAL A 63 34.63 -11.34 20.82
CA VAL A 63 33.82 -12.27 21.65
C VAL A 63 32.84 -11.51 22.54
N ALA A 64 33.30 -10.48 23.26
CA ALA A 64 32.45 -9.65 24.12
C ALA A 64 31.33 -8.97 23.32
N SER A 65 31.64 -8.45 22.13
CA SER A 65 30.65 -7.83 21.23
C SER A 65 29.59 -8.83 20.76
N LEU A 66 29.98 -10.08 20.45
CA LEU A 66 29.08 -11.14 20.03
C LEU A 66 28.13 -11.55 21.16
N ILE A 67 28.62 -11.65 22.40
CA ILE A 67 27.79 -11.93 23.58
C ILE A 67 26.74 -10.82 23.75
N CYS A 68 27.14 -9.56 23.63
CA CYS A 68 26.21 -8.43 23.70
C CYS A 68 25.16 -8.49 22.56
N GLY A 69 25.58 -8.77 21.32
CA GLY A 69 24.68 -8.94 20.18
C GLY A 69 23.63 -10.04 20.42
N PHE A 70 24.08 -11.20 20.91
CA PHE A 70 23.20 -12.33 21.21
C PHE A 70 22.22 -12.02 22.34
N LEU A 71 22.68 -11.39 23.43
CA LEU A 71 21.80 -10.94 24.52
C LEU A 71 20.74 -9.97 24.00
N GLY A 72 21.12 -9.02 23.13
CA GLY A 72 20.16 -8.10 22.50
C GLY A 72 19.06 -8.82 21.73
N ASN A 73 19.42 -9.80 20.90
CA ASN A 73 18.46 -10.63 20.16
C ASN A 73 17.59 -11.50 21.08
N LEU A 74 18.15 -12.01 22.18
CA LEU A 74 17.42 -12.82 23.15
C LEU A 74 16.34 -12.01 23.87
N PHE A 75 16.67 -10.80 24.33
CA PHE A 75 15.69 -9.89 24.94
C PHE A 75 14.58 -9.52 23.95
N LEU A 76 14.93 -9.30 22.69
CA LEU A 76 13.97 -9.00 21.64
C LEU A 76 13.01 -10.19 21.39
N LEU A 77 13.54 -11.42 21.36
CA LEU A 77 12.72 -12.63 21.25
C LEU A 77 11.79 -12.82 22.46
N PHE A 78 12.31 -12.57 23.66
CA PHE A 78 11.53 -12.63 24.90
C PHE A 78 10.43 -11.58 24.97
N ASN A 79 10.62 -10.43 24.31
CA ASN A 79 9.56 -9.46 24.13
C ASN A 79 8.40 -10.04 23.31
N PHE A 80 8.70 -10.62 22.14
CA PHE A 80 7.68 -11.11 21.22
C PHE A 80 6.97 -12.37 21.70
N THR A 81 7.66 -13.21 22.47
CA THR A 81 7.07 -14.38 23.14
C THR A 81 6.28 -14.01 24.41
N GLN A 82 6.13 -12.71 24.71
CA GLN A 82 5.46 -12.18 25.90
C GLN A 82 6.04 -12.72 27.23
N ARG A 83 7.29 -13.19 27.21
CA ARG A 83 8.01 -13.65 28.42
C ARG A 83 8.52 -12.48 29.24
N ILE A 84 8.95 -11.40 28.57
CA ILE A 84 9.44 -10.17 29.21
C ILE A 84 8.60 -8.99 28.71
N ARG A 85 8.25 -8.08 29.64
CA ARG A 85 7.48 -6.87 29.34
C ARG A 85 8.23 -5.96 28.36
N TYR A 86 7.49 -5.38 27.42
CA TYR A 86 7.99 -4.43 26.41
C TYR A 86 8.87 -3.32 26.98
N LEU A 87 8.46 -2.76 28.13
CA LEU A 87 9.18 -1.66 28.77
C LEU A 87 10.58 -2.03 29.28
N ILE A 88 10.86 -3.32 29.49
CA ILE A 88 12.15 -3.82 29.97
C ILE A 88 12.96 -4.38 28.79
N ALA A 89 12.32 -5.18 27.95
CA ALA A 89 12.99 -5.92 26.89
C ALA A 89 13.60 -5.00 25.81
N LEU A 90 12.85 -4.00 25.33
CA LEU A 90 13.34 -3.10 24.28
C LEU A 90 14.53 -2.24 24.69
N PRO A 91 14.49 -1.50 25.81
CA PRO A 91 15.65 -0.73 26.24
C PRO A 91 16.86 -1.62 26.52
N ALA A 92 16.66 -2.85 27.03
CA ALA A 92 17.75 -3.82 27.17
C ALA A 92 18.34 -4.20 25.81
N THR A 93 17.51 -4.56 24.82
CA THR A 93 17.97 -4.85 23.45
C THR A 93 18.73 -3.68 22.84
N ILE A 94 18.17 -2.48 22.94
CA ILE A 94 18.79 -1.24 22.42
C ILE A 94 20.16 -1.03 23.05
N PHE A 95 20.26 -1.15 24.38
CA PHE A 95 21.52 -1.02 25.10
C PHE A 95 22.56 -2.04 24.64
N PHE A 96 22.19 -3.33 24.59
CA PHE A 96 23.10 -4.40 24.20
C PHE A 96 23.58 -4.28 22.74
N TRP A 97 22.71 -3.88 21.81
CA TRP A 97 23.09 -3.66 20.42
C TRP A 97 23.96 -2.41 20.22
N TYR A 98 23.70 -1.31 20.93
CA TYR A 98 24.62 -0.15 20.90
C TYR A 98 25.97 -0.50 21.51
N LEU A 99 26.00 -1.29 22.58
CA LEU A 99 27.23 -1.76 23.19
C LEU A 99 28.02 -2.66 22.22
N ALA A 100 27.35 -3.62 21.57
CA ALA A 100 27.95 -4.49 20.56
C ALA A 100 28.50 -3.68 19.36
N SER A 101 27.70 -2.74 18.82
CA SER A 101 28.10 -1.86 17.72
C SER A 101 29.29 -0.98 18.11
N GLY A 102 29.25 -0.35 19.30
CA GLY A 102 30.34 0.47 19.80
C GLY A 102 31.64 -0.31 19.99
N MET A 103 31.57 -1.54 20.49
CA MET A 103 32.73 -2.44 20.57
C MET A 103 33.28 -2.76 19.19
N LEU A 104 32.44 -3.18 18.23
CA LEU A 104 32.88 -3.52 16.87
C LEU A 104 33.50 -2.32 16.13
N ILE A 105 32.90 -1.12 16.25
CA ILE A 105 33.47 0.12 15.71
C ILE A 105 34.83 0.41 16.37
N GLY A 106 34.90 0.30 17.70
CA GLY A 106 36.14 0.50 18.44
C GLY A 106 37.26 -0.45 18.00
N ILE A 107 36.96 -1.74 17.81
CA ILE A 107 37.94 -2.75 17.40
C ILE A 107 38.35 -2.54 15.94
N THR A 108 37.42 -2.26 15.02
CA THR A 108 37.75 -2.02 13.60
C THR A 108 38.63 -0.79 13.43
N VAL A 109 38.33 0.31 14.14
CA VAL A 109 39.19 1.51 14.17
C VAL A 109 40.55 1.20 14.81
N SER A 110 40.57 0.49 15.94
CA SER A 110 41.83 0.10 16.61
C SER A 110 42.70 -0.79 15.72
N MET A 111 42.09 -1.62 14.88
CA MET A 111 42.80 -2.49 13.95
C MET A 111 43.50 -1.69 12.86
N GLU A 112 42.84 -0.68 12.27
CA GLU A 112 43.47 0.20 11.27
C GLU A 112 44.59 1.06 11.89
N VAL A 113 44.44 1.48 13.15
CA VAL A 113 45.44 2.35 13.81
C VAL A 113 46.66 1.57 14.31
N HIS A 114 46.45 0.43 14.98
CA HIS A 114 47.52 -0.28 15.68
C HIS A 114 48.08 -1.48 14.91
N ALA A 115 47.32 -2.08 14.01
CA ALA A 115 47.74 -3.26 13.27
C ALA A 115 47.23 -3.26 11.80
N PRO A 116 47.44 -2.17 11.03
CA PRO A 116 46.99 -2.12 9.64
C PRO A 116 47.69 -3.17 8.77
N PRO A 117 47.06 -3.65 7.69
CA PRO A 117 47.71 -4.49 6.70
C PRO A 117 48.75 -3.69 5.92
N TYR A 118 49.94 -4.26 5.73
CA TYR A 118 51.00 -3.67 4.90
C TYR A 118 50.65 -3.81 3.41
N ARG A 119 50.18 -2.73 2.78
CA ARG A 119 49.82 -2.72 1.35
C ARG A 119 51.08 -2.57 0.48
N PRO A 120 51.18 -3.25 -0.68
CA PRO A 120 50.15 -4.06 -1.35
C PRO A 120 50.12 -5.55 -0.97
N GLU A 121 51.04 -6.03 -0.14
CA GLU A 121 51.24 -7.46 0.14
C GLU A 121 50.15 -8.08 1.03
N GLN A 122 49.50 -7.26 1.86
CA GLN A 122 48.45 -7.68 2.79
C GLN A 122 47.15 -6.91 2.55
N THR A 123 46.03 -7.60 2.77
CA THR A 123 44.68 -7.02 2.65
C THR A 123 43.78 -7.47 3.80
N TYR A 124 42.65 -6.77 3.96
CA TYR A 124 41.60 -7.16 4.89
C TYR A 124 40.79 -8.33 4.34
N THR A 125 40.47 -9.28 5.21
CA THR A 125 39.66 -10.45 4.88
C THR A 125 38.17 -10.15 4.97
N GLN A 126 37.34 -11.12 4.57
CA GLN A 126 35.90 -11.08 4.77
C GLN A 126 35.51 -10.88 6.25
N GLY A 127 36.27 -11.43 7.20
CA GLY A 127 35.99 -11.29 8.63
C GLY A 127 35.95 -9.83 9.09
N PHE A 128 36.89 -9.00 8.61
CA PHE A 128 36.91 -7.56 8.89
C PHE A 128 35.68 -6.84 8.30
N TRP A 129 35.32 -7.16 7.05
CA TRP A 129 34.15 -6.57 6.40
C TRP A 129 32.84 -7.00 7.07
N TYR A 130 32.74 -8.26 7.51
CA TYR A 130 31.60 -8.74 8.28
C TYR A 130 31.49 -8.03 9.64
N ALA A 131 32.61 -7.65 10.26
CA ALA A 131 32.61 -6.85 11.50
C ALA A 131 32.02 -5.46 11.27
N ILE A 132 32.42 -4.78 10.18
CA ILE A 132 31.87 -3.47 9.79
C ILE A 132 30.37 -3.58 9.50
N CYS A 133 29.98 -4.60 8.73
CA CYS A 133 28.58 -4.85 8.41
C CYS A 133 27.74 -5.17 9.65
N ALA A 134 28.24 -6.01 10.56
CA ALA A 134 27.57 -6.31 11.83
C ALA A 134 27.39 -5.03 12.67
N ALA A 135 28.44 -4.21 12.79
CA ALA A 135 28.37 -2.94 13.51
C ALA A 135 27.32 -2.00 12.90
N ALA A 136 27.28 -1.87 11.58
CA ALA A 136 26.31 -1.06 10.85
C ALA A 136 24.88 -1.59 11.02
N LEU A 137 24.68 -2.91 10.96
CA LEU A 137 23.38 -3.55 11.16
C LEU A 137 22.86 -3.36 12.59
N TYR A 138 23.70 -3.59 13.61
CA TYR A 138 23.31 -3.33 15.00
C TYR A 138 22.99 -1.85 15.25
N LEU A 139 23.77 -0.94 14.65
CA LEU A 139 23.51 0.50 14.75
C LEU A 139 22.19 0.88 14.08
N PHE A 140 21.95 0.39 12.87
CA PHE A 140 20.71 0.63 12.15
C PHE A 140 19.50 0.06 12.90
N CYS A 141 19.58 -1.18 13.38
CA CYS A 141 18.46 -1.79 14.10
C CYS A 141 18.22 -1.12 15.46
N SER A 142 19.28 -0.78 16.20
CA SER A 142 19.15 -0.09 17.49
C SER A 142 18.62 1.34 17.34
N THR A 143 18.97 2.06 16.28
CA THR A 143 18.38 3.39 15.97
C THR A 143 16.90 3.30 15.61
N LEU A 144 16.49 2.31 14.80
CA LEU A 144 15.07 2.07 14.51
C LEU A 144 14.26 1.77 15.79
N LEU A 145 14.78 0.89 16.65
CA LEU A 145 14.14 0.57 17.93
C LEU A 145 14.16 1.76 18.90
N MET A 146 15.20 2.59 18.88
CA MET A 146 15.25 3.82 19.66
C MET A 146 14.16 4.80 19.24
N ILE A 147 13.94 4.98 17.93
CA ILE A 147 12.85 5.83 17.42
C ILE A 147 11.48 5.26 17.84
N ASN A 148 11.32 3.93 17.80
CA ASN A 148 10.12 3.27 18.31
C ASN A 148 9.89 3.54 19.81
N MET A 149 10.94 3.47 20.63
CA MET A 149 10.85 3.76 22.08
C MET A 149 10.59 5.25 22.35
N LEU A 150 11.19 6.15 21.58
CA LEU A 150 10.94 7.59 21.68
C LEU A 150 9.48 7.93 21.37
N GLY A 151 8.89 7.30 20.36
CA GLY A 151 7.47 7.46 20.04
C GLY A 151 6.54 7.00 21.17
N TYR A 152 6.94 5.96 21.91
CA TYR A 152 6.24 5.52 23.12
C TYR A 152 6.33 6.58 24.24
N PHE A 153 7.52 7.11 24.53
CA PHE A 153 7.69 8.16 25.54
C PHE A 153 6.93 9.45 25.19
N LEU A 154 6.81 9.78 23.90
CA LEU A 154 6.00 10.89 23.40
C LEU A 154 4.48 10.60 23.42
N ARG A 155 4.03 9.51 24.06
CA ARG A 155 2.63 9.05 24.17
C ARG A 155 1.90 9.01 22.82
N ARG A 156 2.60 8.66 21.74
CA ARG A 156 2.03 8.63 20.38
C ARG A 156 1.22 7.35 20.09
N TYR A 157 1.47 6.27 20.83
CA TYR A 157 0.75 4.99 20.72
C TYR A 157 0.77 4.21 22.06
N PRO A 158 -0.19 3.29 22.28
CA PRO A 158 -0.32 2.54 23.53
C PRO A 158 0.87 1.61 23.80
N ASP A 159 1.00 1.22 25.06
CA ASP A 159 2.05 0.38 25.66
C ASP A 159 2.01 -1.11 25.28
N THR A 160 0.91 -1.56 24.69
CA THR A 160 0.68 -2.97 24.32
C THR A 160 0.74 -3.16 22.82
N PHE A 161 1.89 -3.66 22.35
CA PHE A 161 2.04 -4.08 20.96
C PHE A 161 1.67 -5.57 20.83
N VAL A 162 0.42 -5.85 20.49
CA VAL A 162 0.02 -7.22 20.11
C VAL A 162 0.42 -7.43 18.65
N LEU A 163 1.50 -8.19 18.44
CA LEU A 163 1.92 -8.58 17.10
C LEU A 163 0.82 -9.39 16.40
N SER A 164 0.63 -9.11 15.11
CA SER A 164 -0.14 -9.97 14.21
C SER A 164 0.49 -11.36 14.15
N ASP A 165 -0.30 -12.40 13.89
CA ASP A 165 0.23 -13.75 13.70
C ASP A 165 1.24 -13.79 12.54
N SER A 166 1.00 -13.06 11.46
CA SER A 166 1.90 -12.90 10.31
C SER A 166 3.26 -12.31 10.70
N GLN A 167 3.28 -11.43 11.70
CA GLN A 167 4.49 -10.80 12.20
C GLN A 167 5.32 -11.79 13.02
N ARG A 168 4.68 -12.54 13.92
CA ARG A 168 5.36 -13.57 14.72
C ARG A 168 5.96 -14.67 13.84
N THR A 169 5.20 -15.13 12.84
CA THR A 169 5.68 -16.15 11.91
C THR A 169 6.89 -15.68 11.10
N LEU A 170 6.89 -14.42 10.64
CA LEU A 170 8.01 -13.85 9.89
C LEU A 170 9.30 -13.82 10.73
N ILE A 171 9.20 -13.43 12.00
CA ILE A 171 10.35 -13.40 12.92
C ILE A 171 10.91 -14.80 13.15
N LEU A 172 10.04 -15.78 13.46
CA LEU A 172 10.49 -17.16 13.69
C LEU A 172 11.12 -17.77 12.44
N GLN A 173 10.52 -17.56 11.27
CA GLN A 173 11.04 -18.06 10.01
C GLN A 173 12.40 -17.45 9.65
N THR A 174 12.58 -16.14 9.85
CA THR A 174 13.88 -15.48 9.62
C THR A 174 14.95 -16.00 10.59
N MET A 175 14.62 -16.23 11.87
CA MET A 175 15.57 -16.86 12.80
C MET A 175 15.98 -18.27 12.36
N VAL A 176 15.01 -19.11 11.97
CA VAL A 176 15.27 -20.47 11.49
C VAL A 176 16.12 -20.44 10.22
N PHE A 177 15.83 -19.53 9.28
CA PHE A 177 16.60 -19.35 8.06
C PHE A 177 18.07 -19.03 8.34
N PHE A 178 18.33 -18.11 9.28
CA PHE A 178 19.67 -17.73 9.64
C PHE A 178 20.42 -18.86 10.36
N ILE A 179 19.75 -19.60 11.25
CA ILE A 179 20.32 -20.82 11.85
C ILE A 179 20.65 -21.85 10.77
N TRP A 180 19.76 -22.04 9.79
CA TRP A 180 19.97 -22.94 8.65
C TRP A 180 21.18 -22.52 7.80
N LEU A 181 21.29 -21.24 7.48
CA LEU A 181 22.38 -20.66 6.69
C LEU A 181 23.73 -20.78 7.42
N GLY A 182 23.79 -20.42 8.70
CA GLY A 182 25.00 -20.55 9.50
C GLY A 182 25.40 -22.01 9.77
N GLY A 183 24.42 -22.89 10.00
CA GLY A 183 24.64 -24.33 10.18
C GLY A 183 25.16 -25.00 8.90
N GLY A 184 24.57 -24.67 7.75
CA GLY A 184 25.06 -25.12 6.44
C GLY A 184 26.51 -24.68 6.19
N ALA A 185 26.81 -23.40 6.45
CA ALA A 185 28.17 -22.89 6.29
C ALA A 185 29.19 -23.61 7.17
N ALA A 186 28.84 -23.91 8.43
CA ALA A 186 29.71 -24.67 9.33
C ALA A 186 29.98 -26.09 8.79
N ILE A 187 28.94 -26.79 8.31
CA ILE A 187 29.04 -28.15 7.76
C ILE A 187 29.91 -28.16 6.50
N PHE A 188 29.60 -27.30 5.51
CA PHE A 188 30.35 -27.28 4.25
C PHE A 188 31.79 -26.81 4.41
N SER A 189 32.03 -25.79 5.26
CA SER A 189 33.40 -25.35 5.55
C SER A 189 34.22 -26.48 6.17
N GLN A 190 33.66 -27.23 7.13
CA GLN A 190 34.39 -28.32 7.79
C GLN A 190 34.66 -29.49 6.83
N ILE A 191 33.68 -29.91 6.02
CA ILE A 191 33.81 -31.06 5.12
C ILE A 191 34.81 -30.78 4.00
N GLU A 192 34.69 -29.64 3.32
CA GLU A 192 35.56 -29.32 2.17
C GLU A 192 36.99 -28.96 2.62
N THR A 193 37.14 -28.31 3.78
CA THR A 193 38.48 -28.11 4.38
C THR A 193 39.13 -29.44 4.76
N ALA A 194 38.36 -30.39 5.32
CA ALA A 194 38.86 -31.73 5.65
C ALA A 194 39.24 -32.55 4.39
N ALA A 195 38.61 -32.26 3.26
CA ALA A 195 38.94 -32.85 1.96
C ALA A 195 40.19 -32.24 1.29
N GLY A 196 40.83 -31.25 1.93
CA GLY A 196 42.05 -30.62 1.45
C GLY A 196 41.84 -29.35 0.62
N GLN A 197 40.62 -28.81 0.57
CA GLN A 197 40.35 -27.55 -0.13
C GLN A 197 40.57 -26.34 0.80
N SER A 198 41.66 -25.61 0.59
CA SER A 198 42.04 -24.46 1.42
C SER A 198 41.13 -23.23 1.27
N SER A 199 40.38 -23.14 0.18
CA SER A 199 39.48 -22.01 -0.13
C SER A 199 38.16 -22.02 0.68
N TRP A 200 37.82 -23.12 1.35
CA TRP A 200 36.55 -23.29 2.08
C TRP A 200 36.58 -22.81 3.52
N ASN A 201 36.87 -21.53 3.71
CA ASN A 201 36.68 -20.89 5.02
C ASN A 201 35.18 -20.69 5.33
N PHE A 202 34.85 -20.47 6.60
CA PHE A 202 33.47 -20.29 7.06
C PHE A 202 32.72 -19.17 6.31
N THR A 203 33.41 -18.07 6.00
CA THR A 203 32.84 -16.93 5.28
C THR A 203 32.50 -17.22 3.81
N ASN A 204 33.36 -17.98 3.11
CA ASN A 204 33.10 -18.45 1.75
C ASN A 204 31.99 -19.51 1.75
N ALA A 205 31.93 -20.36 2.78
CA ALA A 205 30.83 -21.32 2.94
C ALA A 205 29.48 -20.63 3.21
N ILE A 206 29.46 -19.52 3.97
CA ILE A 206 28.27 -18.65 4.11
C ILE A 206 27.84 -18.12 2.73
N TYR A 207 28.77 -17.59 1.95
CA TYR A 207 28.50 -17.08 0.61
C TYR A 207 27.94 -18.16 -0.32
N PHE A 208 28.57 -19.35 -0.34
CA PHE A 208 28.08 -20.51 -1.09
C PHE A 208 26.66 -20.91 -0.67
N CYS A 209 26.41 -20.98 0.64
CA CYS A 209 25.09 -21.30 1.19
C CYS A 209 24.03 -20.28 0.79
N ASP A 210 24.35 -18.99 0.85
CA ASP A 210 23.47 -17.90 0.43
C ASP A 210 23.14 -18.00 -1.07
N VAL A 211 24.16 -18.08 -1.93
CA VAL A 211 24.02 -18.22 -3.39
C VAL A 211 23.18 -19.45 -3.76
N THR A 212 23.33 -20.56 -3.02
CA THR A 212 22.57 -21.79 -3.22
C THR A 212 21.11 -21.62 -2.83
N ILE A 213 20.83 -21.11 -1.63
CA ILE A 213 19.45 -20.97 -1.12
C ILE A 213 18.67 -19.94 -1.94
N LEU A 214 19.33 -18.86 -2.34
CA LEU A 214 18.74 -17.84 -3.21
C LEU A 214 18.61 -18.30 -4.67
N THR A 215 19.03 -19.51 -5.00
CA THR A 215 18.95 -20.09 -6.34
C THR A 215 19.65 -19.26 -7.42
N VAL A 216 20.64 -18.46 -7.03
CA VAL A 216 21.44 -17.67 -7.98
C VAL A 216 22.43 -18.60 -8.68
N GLY A 217 23.20 -19.39 -7.93
CA GLY A 217 24.01 -20.47 -8.48
C GLY A 217 25.14 -20.04 -9.45
N PHE A 218 26.02 -19.12 -9.06
CA PHE A 218 27.13 -18.67 -9.93
C PHE A 218 28.09 -19.80 -10.36
N GLY A 219 28.18 -20.89 -9.60
CA GLY A 219 29.09 -22.01 -9.90
C GLY A 219 30.57 -21.76 -9.58
N ASP A 220 30.89 -20.65 -8.90
CA ASP A 220 32.24 -20.33 -8.43
C ASP A 220 32.67 -21.16 -7.22
N PHE A 221 31.72 -21.53 -6.36
CA PHE A 221 31.87 -22.56 -5.33
C PHE A 221 30.87 -23.69 -5.55
N TYR A 222 31.34 -24.93 -5.45
CA TYR A 222 30.50 -26.12 -5.56
C TYR A 222 31.09 -27.29 -4.76
N PRO A 223 30.24 -28.18 -4.21
CA PRO A 223 30.70 -29.33 -3.44
C PRO A 223 31.50 -30.29 -4.31
N THR A 224 32.72 -30.60 -3.87
CA THR A 224 33.63 -31.46 -4.65
C THR A 224 33.63 -32.90 -4.18
N THR A 225 33.36 -33.13 -2.89
CA THR A 225 33.29 -34.46 -2.30
C THR A 225 31.94 -35.12 -2.53
N ASP A 226 31.91 -36.46 -2.59
CA ASP A 226 30.65 -37.21 -2.70
C ASP A 226 29.73 -37.01 -1.50
N VAL A 227 30.32 -36.81 -0.31
CA VAL A 227 29.57 -36.54 0.92
C VAL A 227 28.88 -35.18 0.85
N SER A 228 29.60 -34.11 0.48
CA SER A 228 29.01 -32.78 0.36
C SER A 228 27.99 -32.70 -0.78
N ARG A 229 28.20 -33.44 -1.88
CA ARG A 229 27.19 -33.62 -2.96
C ARG A 229 25.95 -34.40 -2.50
N GLY A 230 26.08 -35.30 -1.53
CA GLY A 230 24.93 -35.93 -0.88
C GLY A 230 24.16 -34.96 0.02
N ILE A 231 24.88 -34.16 0.81
CA ILE A 231 24.29 -33.22 1.79
C ILE A 231 23.63 -32.01 1.12
N ILE A 232 24.15 -31.54 -0.02
CA ILE A 232 23.61 -30.37 -0.73
C ILE A 232 22.16 -30.59 -1.20
N ILE A 233 21.77 -31.84 -1.50
CA ILE A 233 20.42 -32.19 -1.97
C ILE A 233 19.35 -31.84 -0.92
N PRO A 234 19.36 -32.43 0.29
CA PRO A 234 18.39 -32.04 1.33
C PRO A 234 18.61 -30.61 1.83
N TYR A 235 19.85 -30.12 1.84
CA TYR A 235 20.15 -28.76 2.29
C TYR A 235 19.50 -27.68 1.41
N SER A 236 19.67 -27.78 0.09
CA SER A 236 19.11 -26.83 -0.87
C SER A 236 17.59 -26.88 -0.88
N LEU A 237 16.98 -28.08 -0.86
CA LEU A 237 15.54 -28.23 -0.79
C LEU A 237 14.95 -27.57 0.48
N GLY A 238 15.54 -27.85 1.65
CA GLY A 238 15.11 -27.25 2.91
C GLY A 238 15.25 -25.73 2.90
N GLY A 239 16.38 -25.22 2.40
CA GLY A 239 16.63 -23.79 2.28
C GLY A 239 15.63 -23.07 1.38
N ILE A 240 15.36 -23.61 0.19
CA ILE A 240 14.41 -23.03 -0.78
C ILE A 240 12.99 -23.02 -0.18
N VAL A 241 12.59 -24.06 0.53
CA VAL A 241 11.28 -24.10 1.22
C VAL A 241 11.19 -23.02 2.30
N ILE A 242 12.23 -22.88 3.13
CA ILE A 242 12.27 -21.83 4.17
C ILE A 242 12.21 -20.44 3.53
N LEU A 243 12.94 -20.22 2.43
CA LEU A 243 12.93 -18.97 1.69
C LEU A 243 11.52 -18.65 1.16
N ALA A 244 10.85 -19.62 0.53
CA ALA A 244 9.48 -19.46 0.03
C ALA A 244 8.47 -19.13 1.14
N LEU A 245 8.63 -19.72 2.33
CA LEU A 245 7.81 -19.40 3.49
C LEU A 245 8.01 -17.96 3.97
N ILE A 246 9.27 -17.50 4.02
CA ILE A 246 9.60 -16.11 4.37
C ILE A 246 8.97 -15.15 3.37
N VAL A 247 9.16 -15.40 2.07
CA VAL A 247 8.58 -14.63 0.97
C VAL A 247 7.07 -14.48 1.13
N ASN A 248 6.35 -15.57 1.41
CA ASN A 248 4.90 -15.53 1.64
C ASN A 248 4.51 -14.74 2.90
N SER A 249 5.25 -14.89 4.00
CA SER A 249 5.00 -14.13 5.23
C SER A 249 5.24 -12.62 5.04
N ILE A 250 6.30 -12.25 4.31
CA ILE A 250 6.59 -10.86 3.92
C ILE A 250 5.43 -10.31 3.08
N TYR A 251 4.97 -11.06 2.07
CA TYR A 251 3.84 -10.66 1.25
C TYR A 251 2.58 -10.38 2.07
N LYS A 252 2.20 -11.29 2.98
CA LYS A 252 1.05 -11.12 3.88
C LYS A 252 1.20 -9.87 4.75
N PHE A 253 2.36 -9.70 5.38
CA PHE A 253 2.66 -8.55 6.23
C PHE A 253 2.56 -7.22 5.46
N MET A 254 3.08 -7.17 4.23
CA MET A 254 3.01 -5.97 3.39
C MET A 254 1.58 -5.60 2.99
N ARG A 255 0.73 -6.61 2.73
CA ARG A 255 -0.70 -6.39 2.49
C ARG A 255 -1.42 -5.86 3.72
N GLU A 256 -1.16 -6.43 4.90
CA GLU A 256 -1.74 -5.97 6.18
C GLU A 256 -1.40 -4.49 6.44
N ILE A 257 -0.14 -4.10 6.21
CA ILE A 257 0.32 -2.71 6.33
C ILE A 257 -0.38 -1.78 5.34
N GLY A 258 -0.53 -2.20 4.08
CA GLY A 258 -1.04 -1.38 2.99
C GLY A 258 -2.55 -1.14 3.00
N GLU A 259 -3.34 -1.98 3.67
CA GLU A 259 -4.81 -1.94 3.58
C GLU A 259 -5.49 -0.87 4.43
N GLN A 260 -5.02 -0.62 5.65
CA GLN A 260 -5.84 0.11 6.63
C GLN A 260 -5.57 1.63 6.66
N ASN A 261 -4.33 2.09 6.53
CA ASN A 261 -4.00 3.47 6.92
C ASN A 261 -3.73 4.42 5.76
N ILE A 262 -3.07 3.96 4.70
CA ILE A 262 -2.78 4.79 3.52
C ILE A 262 -4.08 5.12 2.77
N ILE A 263 -4.92 4.10 2.52
CA ILE A 263 -6.19 4.29 1.82
C ILE A 263 -7.10 5.22 2.62
N LYS A 264 -7.29 4.97 3.92
CA LYS A 264 -8.13 5.82 4.77
C LYS A 264 -7.68 7.29 4.73
N LYS A 265 -6.38 7.55 4.91
CA LYS A 265 -5.83 8.92 4.87
C LYS A 265 -5.93 9.57 3.50
N HIS A 266 -5.82 8.81 2.41
CA HIS A 266 -5.96 9.33 1.04
C HIS A 266 -7.42 9.62 0.71
N THR A 267 -8.32 8.67 1.00
CA THR A 267 -9.77 8.80 0.85
C THR A 267 -10.26 10.00 1.64
N GLU A 268 -9.84 10.16 2.90
CA GLU A 268 -10.19 11.30 3.73
C GLU A 268 -9.70 12.64 3.14
N ARG A 269 -8.46 12.70 2.65
CA ARG A 269 -7.93 13.90 1.98
C ARG A 269 -8.71 14.28 0.72
N ILE A 270 -9.08 13.30 -0.11
CA ILE A 270 -9.90 13.56 -1.29
C ILE A 270 -11.30 14.00 -0.87
N ARG A 271 -11.89 13.31 0.12
CA ARG A 271 -13.22 13.62 0.66
C ARG A 271 -13.32 15.04 1.18
N VAL A 272 -12.36 15.49 2.00
CA VAL A 272 -12.30 16.87 2.51
C VAL A 272 -12.23 17.88 1.36
N ARG A 273 -11.37 17.63 0.35
CA ARG A 273 -11.31 18.50 -0.84
C ARG A 273 -12.61 18.53 -1.63
N THR A 274 -13.33 17.40 -1.71
CA THR A 274 -14.63 17.32 -2.39
C THR A 274 -15.71 18.07 -1.60
N LEU A 275 -15.71 17.95 -0.27
CA LEU A 275 -16.59 18.70 0.62
C LEU A 275 -16.35 20.21 0.52
N ASP A 276 -15.09 20.66 0.59
CA ASP A 276 -14.75 22.09 0.47
C ASP A 276 -15.23 22.69 -0.86
N ARG A 277 -15.08 21.93 -1.96
CA ARG A 277 -15.59 22.34 -3.29
C ARG A 277 -17.12 22.35 -3.36
N ALA A 278 -17.80 21.42 -2.70
CA ALA A 278 -19.26 21.38 -2.65
C ALA A 278 -19.86 22.49 -1.77
N VAL A 279 -19.25 22.76 -0.61
CA VAL A 279 -19.70 23.80 0.34
C VAL A 279 -19.53 25.19 -0.27
N THR A 280 -18.38 25.47 -0.90
CA THR A 280 -18.12 26.74 -1.60
C THR A 280 -19.10 27.00 -2.75
N ASN A 281 -19.39 26.00 -3.59
CA ASN A 281 -20.42 26.14 -4.64
C ASN A 281 -21.81 26.42 -4.08
N SER A 282 -22.22 25.75 -3.00
CA SER A 282 -23.56 25.91 -2.41
C SER A 282 -23.77 27.29 -1.76
N PHE A 283 -22.73 27.83 -1.11
CA PHE A 283 -22.78 29.16 -0.50
C PHE A 283 -22.75 30.25 -1.56
N ASP A 284 -21.88 30.10 -2.58
CA ASP A 284 -21.73 31.05 -3.68
C ASP A 284 -22.98 31.07 -4.58
N LEU A 285 -23.64 29.92 -4.80
CA LEU A 285 -24.95 29.83 -5.48
C LEU A 285 -26.06 30.51 -4.68
N ARG A 286 -26.16 30.26 -3.37
CA ARG A 286 -27.16 30.90 -2.51
C ARG A 286 -26.93 32.41 -2.40
N GLN A 287 -25.68 32.85 -2.42
CA GLN A 287 -25.33 34.26 -2.42
C GLN A 287 -25.68 34.92 -3.76
N ARG A 288 -25.42 34.25 -4.88
CA ARG A 288 -25.88 34.68 -6.21
C ARG A 288 -27.40 34.72 -6.34
N GLU A 289 -28.12 33.74 -5.79
CA GLU A 289 -29.60 33.77 -5.74
C GLU A 289 -30.10 34.94 -4.88
N ARG A 290 -29.47 35.20 -3.74
CA ARG A 290 -29.81 36.36 -2.90
C ARG A 290 -29.53 37.67 -3.62
N GLU A 291 -28.37 37.81 -4.25
CA GLU A 291 -28.01 39.00 -5.02
C GLU A 291 -28.94 39.18 -6.23
N ALA A 292 -29.25 38.11 -6.96
CA ALA A 292 -30.22 38.13 -8.07
C ALA A 292 -31.63 38.51 -7.57
N HIS A 293 -32.10 37.95 -6.45
CA HIS A 293 -33.38 38.32 -5.86
C HIS A 293 -33.40 39.77 -5.36
N HIS A 294 -32.29 40.26 -4.79
CA HIS A 294 -32.16 41.66 -4.38
C HIS A 294 -32.16 42.62 -5.59
N LEU A 295 -31.53 42.23 -6.70
CA LEU A 295 -31.51 43.00 -7.94
C LEU A 295 -32.89 43.00 -8.62
N ILE A 296 -33.58 41.85 -8.68
CA ILE A 296 -34.96 41.74 -9.20
C ILE A 296 -35.92 42.58 -8.36
N ARG A 297 -35.78 42.55 -7.02
CA ARG A 297 -36.63 43.33 -6.10
C ARG A 297 -36.35 44.84 -6.17
N ARG A 298 -35.09 45.26 -6.35
CA ARG A 298 -34.73 46.68 -6.59
C ARG A 298 -35.22 47.18 -7.95
N ARG A 299 -35.17 46.35 -9.00
CA ARG A 299 -35.69 46.70 -10.34
C ARG A 299 -37.21 46.82 -10.38
N ALA A 300 -37.92 45.91 -9.69
CA ALA A 300 -39.38 45.96 -9.58
C ALA A 300 -39.91 47.19 -8.83
N TRP A 301 -39.10 47.78 -7.93
CA TRP A 301 -39.45 48.99 -7.19
C TRP A 301 -39.12 50.31 -7.90
N THR A 302 -38.23 50.28 -8.89
CA THR A 302 -37.72 51.50 -9.55
C THR A 302 -38.32 51.76 -10.93
N THR A 303 -38.88 50.74 -11.58
CA THR A 303 -39.51 50.85 -12.90
C THR A 303 -40.74 49.92 -12.94
N GLY A 304 -41.95 50.48 -12.92
CA GLY A 304 -43.21 49.75 -12.92
C GLY A 304 -43.61 49.10 -14.25
N MET A 305 -42.70 48.40 -14.94
CA MET A 305 -42.99 47.65 -16.17
C MET A 305 -42.30 46.27 -16.17
N PRO A 306 -42.92 45.24 -16.79
CA PRO A 306 -42.32 43.91 -16.90
C PRO A 306 -41.08 43.91 -17.81
N PRO A 307 -40.12 42.99 -17.60
CA PRO A 307 -38.82 43.06 -18.26
C PRO A 307 -38.91 42.65 -19.74
N ASN A 308 -38.22 43.40 -20.60
CA ASN A 308 -38.09 43.11 -22.02
C ASN A 308 -36.86 42.23 -22.27
N ILE A 309 -36.99 41.23 -23.16
CA ILE A 309 -36.13 40.03 -23.29
C ILE A 309 -34.73 40.31 -23.92
N SER A 310 -34.40 41.54 -24.28
CA SER A 310 -33.29 41.84 -25.19
C SER A 310 -32.25 42.87 -24.68
N MET A 311 -31.72 42.73 -23.45
CA MET A 311 -30.52 43.48 -23.03
C MET A 311 -29.25 42.63 -22.99
N PRO A 312 -28.08 43.12 -23.46
CA PRO A 312 -26.85 42.35 -23.52
C PRO A 312 -26.19 42.22 -22.13
N THR A 313 -25.70 41.02 -21.82
CA THR A 313 -24.91 40.73 -20.61
C THR A 313 -23.51 41.34 -20.68
N GLU A 314 -23.16 42.20 -19.72
CA GLU A 314 -21.79 42.67 -19.54
C GLU A 314 -20.87 41.57 -18.94
N PRO A 315 -19.60 41.47 -19.36
CA PRO A 315 -18.67 40.46 -18.87
C PRO A 315 -18.08 40.83 -17.50
N ARG A 316 -17.94 39.83 -16.63
CA ARG A 316 -17.43 39.96 -15.25
C ARG A 316 -15.90 40.12 -15.20
N PRO A 317 -15.36 40.93 -14.29
CA PRO A 317 -13.93 40.87 -13.94
C PRO A 317 -13.65 39.68 -13.00
N LEU A 318 -12.56 38.95 -13.24
CA LEU A 318 -12.07 37.87 -12.39
C LEU A 318 -11.54 38.43 -11.05
N ARG A 319 -11.93 37.82 -9.92
CA ARG A 319 -11.43 38.16 -8.58
C ARG A 319 -10.42 37.11 -8.10
N THR A 320 -9.23 37.58 -7.75
CA THR A 320 -8.11 36.82 -7.18
C THR A 320 -8.29 36.54 -5.69
N THR A 321 -7.50 35.57 -5.21
CA THR A 321 -7.52 34.89 -3.91
C THR A 321 -7.40 35.81 -2.69
N ILE A 322 -8.25 35.58 -1.70
CA ILE A 322 -8.25 36.23 -0.38
C ILE A 322 -7.04 35.75 0.43
N THR A 323 -6.18 36.68 0.83
CA THR A 323 -5.16 36.50 1.87
C THR A 323 -5.69 37.03 3.20
N GLU A 324 -5.38 36.31 4.28
CA GLU A 324 -5.74 36.61 5.66
C GLU A 324 -5.11 37.92 6.15
N LYS A 325 -5.95 38.83 6.68
CA LYS A 325 -5.74 39.60 7.92
C LYS A 325 -6.89 40.60 8.09
N ALA A 326 -7.73 40.37 9.09
CA ALA A 326 -8.66 41.37 9.59
C ALA A 326 -8.00 42.17 10.73
N PRO A 327 -8.12 43.51 10.78
CA PRO A 327 -7.91 44.27 12.00
C PRO A 327 -9.25 44.60 12.68
N SER A 328 -9.24 44.53 14.00
CA SER A 328 -10.29 44.91 14.94
C SER A 328 -10.41 46.43 15.11
N ARG A 329 -11.63 46.95 15.28
CA ARG A 329 -12.00 48.20 15.97
C ARG A 329 -13.54 48.24 16.10
N GLN A 330 -14.12 48.10 17.29
CA GLN A 330 -14.33 49.06 18.40
C GLN A 330 -15.57 49.95 18.19
N ASP A 331 -16.39 49.97 19.24
CA ASP A 331 -17.81 50.31 19.31
C ASP A 331 -18.19 51.74 18.93
N SER A 332 -19.43 51.92 18.47
CA SER A 332 -20.24 53.08 18.85
C SER A 332 -21.73 52.74 18.84
N ASN A 333 -22.38 53.16 19.92
CA ASN A 333 -23.79 53.00 20.24
C ASN A 333 -24.70 53.65 19.19
N LEU A 334 -25.69 52.89 18.71
CA LEU A 334 -26.93 53.44 18.18
C LEU A 334 -28.10 52.56 18.63
N GLN A 335 -28.79 53.09 19.62
CA GLN A 335 -29.99 52.54 20.23
C GLN A 335 -31.17 52.83 19.29
N THR A 336 -31.64 51.82 18.58
CA THR A 336 -32.88 51.90 17.79
C THR A 336 -33.68 50.62 17.91
N LEU A 337 -34.77 50.72 18.66
CA LEU A 337 -36.05 50.00 18.53
C LEU A 337 -35.96 48.50 18.21
N ALA A 338 -36.02 47.69 19.27
CA ALA A 338 -36.39 46.30 19.20
C ALA A 338 -37.85 46.18 18.70
N VAL A 339 -38.04 46.18 17.38
CA VAL A 339 -39.23 45.60 16.77
C VAL A 339 -39.05 44.10 16.78
N SER A 340 -39.81 43.44 17.64
CA SER A 340 -40.02 41.99 17.66
C SER A 340 -40.71 41.55 16.37
N THR A 341 -39.96 41.46 15.27
CA THR A 341 -40.36 40.59 14.17
C THR A 341 -39.73 39.24 14.40
N GLN A 342 -40.50 38.33 15.00
CA GLN A 342 -40.42 36.90 14.69
C GLN A 342 -40.62 36.75 13.16
N SER A 343 -39.57 37.03 12.40
CA SER A 343 -39.52 36.64 11.00
C SER A 343 -39.29 35.13 11.00
N ARG A 344 -40.40 34.39 10.97
CA ARG A 344 -40.47 32.98 10.55
C ARG A 344 -39.64 32.89 9.26
N ARG A 345 -38.38 32.48 9.39
CA ARG A 345 -37.50 32.14 8.25
C ARG A 345 -38.20 30.98 7.54
N LYS A 346 -39.03 31.27 6.52
CA LYS A 346 -39.48 30.25 5.58
C LYS A 346 -38.22 29.73 4.89
N LYS A 347 -37.74 28.55 5.32
CA LYS A 347 -36.79 27.75 4.54
C LYS A 347 -37.42 27.61 3.17
N ILE A 348 -36.77 28.12 2.13
CA ILE A 348 -37.19 27.88 0.75
C ILE A 348 -37.13 26.36 0.55
N ARG A 349 -38.30 25.73 0.45
CA ARG A 349 -38.45 24.28 0.34
C ARG A 349 -37.86 23.85 -1.01
N LYS A 350 -36.82 23.02 -0.99
CA LYS A 350 -36.32 22.36 -2.21
C LYS A 350 -37.30 21.24 -2.57
N PRO A 351 -37.69 21.07 -3.84
CA PRO A 351 -38.57 19.97 -4.25
C PRO A 351 -37.87 18.62 -4.05
N ARG A 352 -38.62 17.59 -3.61
CA ARG A 352 -38.13 16.25 -3.26
C ARG A 352 -37.28 15.58 -4.34
N ALA A 353 -37.63 15.79 -5.62
CA ALA A 353 -36.86 15.27 -6.74
C ALA A 353 -35.43 15.86 -6.83
N ILE A 354 -35.24 17.12 -6.42
CA ILE A 354 -33.92 17.76 -6.39
C ILE A 354 -33.10 17.22 -5.22
N LEU A 355 -33.72 17.00 -4.05
CA LEU A 355 -33.04 16.39 -2.90
C LEU A 355 -32.57 14.95 -3.18
N LEU A 356 -33.45 14.11 -3.75
CA LEU A 356 -33.09 12.74 -4.15
C LEU A 356 -31.95 12.71 -5.16
N ARG A 357 -31.93 13.67 -6.09
CA ARG A 357 -30.84 13.81 -7.07
C ARG A 357 -29.53 14.24 -6.40
N GLU A 358 -29.58 15.20 -5.48
CA GLU A 358 -28.40 15.64 -4.70
C GLU A 358 -27.79 14.49 -3.88
N GLU A 359 -28.61 13.67 -3.21
CA GLU A 359 -28.12 12.50 -2.45
C GLU A 359 -27.53 11.42 -3.34
N ARG A 360 -28.19 11.11 -4.46
CA ARG A 360 -27.69 10.18 -5.45
C ARG A 360 -26.34 10.63 -6.01
N ASP A 361 -26.20 11.91 -6.34
CA ASP A 361 -24.96 12.49 -6.84
C ASP A 361 -23.84 12.42 -5.78
N ARG A 362 -24.16 12.63 -4.49
CA ARG A 362 -23.21 12.45 -3.38
C ARG A 362 -22.80 10.99 -3.17
N PHE A 363 -23.73 10.05 -3.29
CA PHE A 363 -23.46 8.62 -3.23
C PHE A 363 -22.47 8.20 -4.33
N TYR A 364 -22.76 8.57 -5.58
CA TYR A 364 -21.87 8.26 -6.70
C TYR A 364 -20.53 8.99 -6.62
N ALA A 365 -20.50 10.23 -6.12
CA ALA A 365 -19.25 10.94 -5.86
C ALA A 365 -18.37 10.16 -4.86
N MET A 366 -18.95 9.67 -3.76
CA MET A 366 -18.22 8.86 -2.78
C MET A 366 -17.76 7.52 -3.38
N ARG A 367 -18.60 6.87 -4.19
CA ARG A 367 -18.26 5.66 -4.94
C ARG A 367 -17.06 5.86 -5.86
N ASP A 368 -17.05 6.96 -6.62
CA ASP A 368 -15.94 7.32 -7.50
C ASP A 368 -14.66 7.60 -6.71
N ILE A 369 -14.76 8.30 -5.57
CA ILE A 369 -13.62 8.50 -4.65
C ILE A 369 -13.06 7.16 -4.17
N GLN A 370 -13.90 6.21 -3.75
CA GLN A 370 -13.45 4.88 -3.33
C GLN A 370 -12.78 4.11 -4.49
N HIS A 371 -13.35 4.14 -5.70
CA HIS A 371 -12.79 3.46 -6.86
C HIS A 371 -11.45 4.06 -7.29
N ARG A 372 -11.34 5.40 -7.34
CA ARG A 372 -10.09 6.12 -7.62
C ARG A 372 -9.03 5.82 -6.55
N SER A 373 -9.40 5.85 -5.28
CA SER A 373 -8.48 5.60 -4.17
C SER A 373 -7.92 4.17 -4.18
N ARG A 374 -8.74 3.16 -4.51
CA ARG A 374 -8.27 1.77 -4.68
C ARG A 374 -7.31 1.61 -5.85
N LYS A 375 -7.60 2.22 -7.00
CA LYS A 375 -6.68 2.23 -8.17
C LYS A 375 -5.38 2.96 -7.81
N PHE A 376 -5.48 4.15 -7.25
CA PHE A 376 -4.33 4.94 -6.81
C PHE A 376 -3.44 4.14 -5.85
N ARG A 377 -3.99 3.41 -4.88
CA ARG A 377 -3.20 2.54 -4.00
C ARG A 377 -2.37 1.54 -4.80
N LYS A 378 -2.99 0.76 -5.70
CA LYS A 378 -2.28 -0.28 -6.47
C LYS A 378 -1.12 0.32 -7.27
N TRP A 379 -1.37 1.46 -7.94
CA TRP A 379 -0.35 2.17 -8.72
C TRP A 379 0.74 2.79 -7.85
N MET A 380 0.38 3.34 -6.69
CA MET A 380 1.35 3.90 -5.76
C MET A 380 2.20 2.81 -5.10
N ALA A 381 1.60 1.67 -4.71
CA ALA A 381 2.33 0.53 -4.18
C ALA A 381 3.35 0.02 -5.20
N LEU A 382 2.91 -0.20 -6.45
CA LEU A 382 3.79 -0.55 -7.56
C LEU A 382 4.89 0.50 -7.79
N ALA A 383 4.57 1.79 -7.75
CA ALA A 383 5.57 2.83 -7.92
C ALA A 383 6.62 2.84 -6.79
N ILE A 384 6.18 2.62 -5.54
CA ILE A 384 7.07 2.53 -4.38
C ILE A 384 7.96 1.28 -4.49
N SER A 385 7.41 0.13 -4.88
CA SER A 385 8.21 -1.09 -5.03
C SER A 385 9.19 -1.03 -6.20
N VAL A 386 8.80 -0.46 -7.35
CA VAL A 386 9.70 -0.19 -8.48
C VAL A 386 10.82 0.76 -8.07
N PHE A 387 10.50 1.84 -7.36
CA PHE A 387 11.50 2.79 -6.89
C PHE A 387 12.46 2.18 -5.87
N SER A 388 11.94 1.39 -4.93
CA SER A 388 12.74 0.70 -3.91
C SER A 388 13.68 -0.33 -4.54
N PHE A 389 13.19 -1.11 -5.51
CA PHE A 389 13.99 -2.04 -6.30
C PHE A 389 15.06 -1.30 -7.11
N GLY A 390 14.71 -0.20 -7.78
CA GLY A 390 15.66 0.61 -8.55
C GLY A 390 16.77 1.20 -7.68
N ILE A 391 16.45 1.67 -6.47
CA ILE A 391 17.47 2.12 -5.50
C ILE A 391 18.39 0.95 -5.12
N LEU A 392 17.83 -0.18 -4.73
CA LEU A 392 18.61 -1.33 -4.28
C LEU A 392 19.54 -1.86 -5.38
N TRP A 393 19.06 -1.87 -6.63
CA TRP A 393 19.82 -2.26 -7.80
C TRP A 393 20.97 -1.27 -8.09
N CYS A 394 20.68 0.02 -8.20
CA CYS A 394 21.69 1.04 -8.52
C CYS A 394 22.72 1.20 -7.39
N VAL A 395 22.28 1.23 -6.13
CA VAL A 395 23.19 1.32 -4.98
C VAL A 395 24.07 0.07 -4.89
N GLY A 396 23.49 -1.11 -5.10
CA GLY A 396 24.26 -2.36 -5.20
C GLY A 396 25.36 -2.26 -6.27
N ALA A 397 25.00 -1.80 -7.47
CA ALA A 397 25.95 -1.65 -8.57
C ALA A 397 27.08 -0.65 -8.27
N VAL A 398 26.79 0.45 -7.57
CA VAL A 398 27.84 1.40 -7.15
C VAL A 398 28.83 0.74 -6.18
N VAL A 399 28.34 -0.08 -5.24
CA VAL A 399 29.20 -0.78 -4.28
C VAL A 399 30.06 -1.82 -5.01
N PHE A 400 29.47 -2.69 -5.83
CA PHE A 400 30.22 -3.70 -6.59
C PHE A 400 31.22 -3.08 -7.56
N TRP A 401 30.84 -1.99 -8.23
CA TRP A 401 31.78 -1.22 -9.05
C TRP A 401 32.98 -0.76 -8.24
N LYS A 402 32.79 -0.31 -6.99
CA LYS A 402 33.89 0.16 -6.15
C LYS A 402 34.73 -0.98 -5.57
N THR A 403 34.12 -2.08 -5.15
CA THR A 403 34.81 -3.21 -4.52
C THR A 403 35.54 -4.10 -5.53
N GLU A 404 34.93 -4.37 -6.68
CA GLU A 404 35.51 -5.27 -7.71
C GLU A 404 36.41 -4.55 -8.73
N LYS A 405 36.56 -3.22 -8.64
CA LYS A 405 37.43 -2.45 -9.55
C LYS A 405 38.87 -2.93 -9.52
N ASN A 406 39.40 -3.23 -8.34
CA ASN A 406 40.81 -3.59 -8.16
C ASN A 406 41.09 -5.06 -8.48
N THR A 407 40.08 -5.93 -8.32
CA THR A 407 40.21 -7.39 -8.49
C THR A 407 39.87 -7.85 -9.90
N GLN A 408 38.81 -7.31 -10.50
CA GLN A 408 38.29 -7.75 -11.81
C GLN A 408 38.27 -6.64 -12.86
N GLY A 409 38.60 -5.39 -12.50
CA GLY A 409 38.51 -4.26 -13.42
C GLY A 409 37.07 -3.88 -13.80
N MET A 410 36.09 -4.32 -13.02
CA MET A 410 34.66 -4.18 -13.32
C MET A 410 34.28 -2.70 -13.53
N SER A 411 33.61 -2.42 -14.65
CA SER A 411 33.00 -1.12 -14.95
C SER A 411 31.61 -0.98 -14.34
N TYR A 412 31.07 0.24 -14.26
CA TYR A 412 29.74 0.46 -13.68
C TYR A 412 28.61 -0.23 -14.47
N PRO A 413 28.58 -0.24 -15.82
CA PRO A 413 27.58 -0.99 -16.57
C PRO A 413 27.66 -2.51 -16.35
N GLU A 414 28.87 -3.06 -16.22
CA GLU A 414 29.07 -4.48 -15.88
C GLU A 414 28.58 -4.79 -14.46
N ALA A 415 28.81 -3.88 -13.50
CA ALA A 415 28.26 -4.01 -12.15
C ALA A 415 26.72 -3.96 -12.14
N LEU A 416 26.11 -3.11 -12.96
CA LEU A 416 24.65 -3.08 -13.14
C LEU A 416 24.11 -4.39 -13.73
N TYR A 417 24.79 -4.92 -14.75
CA TYR A 417 24.48 -6.20 -15.38
C TYR A 417 24.60 -7.36 -14.38
N PHE A 418 25.71 -7.44 -13.65
CA PHE A 418 25.92 -8.41 -12.59
C PHE A 418 24.80 -8.36 -11.54
N CYS A 419 24.47 -7.17 -11.03
CA CYS A 419 23.38 -7.03 -10.07
C CYS A 419 22.04 -7.49 -10.66
N TYR A 420 21.74 -7.17 -11.92
CA TYR A 420 20.49 -7.58 -12.57
C TYR A 420 20.35 -9.11 -12.64
N ILE A 421 21.41 -9.80 -13.06
CA ILE A 421 21.45 -11.27 -13.19
C ILE A 421 21.38 -11.96 -11.83
N ALA A 422 22.07 -11.41 -10.84
CA ALA A 422 22.02 -11.92 -9.48
C ALA A 422 20.62 -11.74 -8.86
N LEU A 423 20.01 -10.56 -9.00
CA LEU A 423 18.68 -10.24 -8.47
C LEU A 423 17.60 -11.13 -9.08
N LEU A 424 17.65 -11.34 -10.39
CA LEU A 424 16.69 -12.20 -11.08
C LEU A 424 17.00 -13.69 -10.97
N THR A 425 17.99 -14.08 -10.16
CA THR A 425 18.40 -15.47 -9.94
C THR A 425 18.67 -16.19 -11.27
N ILE A 426 19.23 -15.47 -12.26
CA ILE A 426 19.61 -16.02 -13.56
C ILE A 426 20.98 -16.70 -13.42
N GLY A 427 21.92 -16.00 -12.76
CA GLY A 427 23.23 -16.50 -12.38
C GLY A 427 24.00 -17.23 -13.49
N TYR A 428 24.28 -16.57 -14.62
CA TYR A 428 25.05 -17.18 -15.70
C TYR A 428 26.44 -17.68 -15.27
N GLY A 429 26.99 -17.15 -14.16
CA GLY A 429 28.30 -17.53 -13.64
C GLY A 429 29.48 -16.89 -14.38
N ASP A 430 29.20 -16.02 -15.35
CA ASP A 430 30.19 -15.24 -16.09
C ASP A 430 30.86 -14.16 -15.22
N MET A 431 30.10 -13.59 -14.27
CA MET A 431 30.60 -12.66 -13.26
C MET A 431 30.16 -13.09 -11.86
N ALA A 432 31.09 -13.13 -10.92
CA ALA A 432 30.86 -13.39 -9.50
C ALA A 432 31.80 -12.52 -8.65
N PRO A 433 31.42 -12.11 -7.43
CA PRO A 433 32.26 -11.29 -6.57
C PRO A 433 33.53 -12.05 -6.15
N LYS A 434 34.71 -11.49 -6.46
CA LYS A 434 36.02 -12.09 -6.12
C LYS A 434 36.69 -11.36 -4.97
N SER A 435 36.38 -10.09 -4.75
CA SER A 435 36.92 -9.34 -3.62
C SER A 435 36.29 -9.78 -2.29
N ASN A 436 37.07 -9.73 -1.21
CA ASN A 436 36.59 -10.00 0.14
C ASN A 436 35.43 -9.07 0.53
N ALA A 437 35.54 -7.78 0.21
CA ALA A 437 34.47 -6.81 0.46
C ALA A 437 33.21 -7.11 -0.37
N GLY A 438 33.39 -7.46 -1.64
CA GLY A 438 32.30 -7.75 -2.57
C GLY A 438 31.50 -8.99 -2.17
N ARG A 439 32.15 -10.07 -1.75
CA ARG A 439 31.47 -11.29 -1.27
C ARG A 439 30.67 -11.04 0.00
N THR A 440 31.26 -10.35 0.98
CA THR A 440 30.55 -9.98 2.21
C THR A 440 29.35 -9.07 1.92
N PHE A 441 29.53 -8.06 1.06
CA PHE A 441 28.43 -7.19 0.66
C PHE A 441 27.33 -7.97 -0.06
N PHE A 442 27.69 -8.88 -0.96
CA PHE A 442 26.74 -9.72 -1.70
C PHE A 442 25.80 -10.46 -0.76
N VAL A 443 26.32 -11.16 0.26
CA VAL A 443 25.51 -11.94 1.22
C VAL A 443 24.48 -11.07 1.94
N ILE A 444 24.85 -9.84 2.33
CA ILE A 444 23.91 -8.96 3.05
C ILE A 444 22.91 -8.31 2.10
N TRP A 445 23.40 -7.87 0.94
CA TRP A 445 22.60 -7.18 -0.06
C TRP A 445 21.55 -8.12 -0.69
N SER A 446 21.94 -9.35 -1.02
CA SER A 446 21.08 -10.38 -1.63
C SER A 446 19.89 -10.72 -0.72
N LEU A 447 20.12 -10.83 0.60
CA LEU A 447 19.10 -11.15 1.59
C LEU A 447 18.08 -10.03 1.80
N ILE A 448 18.46 -8.76 1.58
CA ILE A 448 17.54 -7.61 1.58
C ILE A 448 16.83 -7.49 0.20
N ALA A 449 17.52 -7.88 -0.86
CA ALA A 449 17.00 -7.81 -2.21
C ALA A 449 15.83 -8.77 -2.45
N VAL A 450 15.90 -9.99 -1.95
CA VAL A 450 14.89 -11.04 -2.21
C VAL A 450 13.48 -10.63 -1.73
N PRO A 451 13.30 -10.09 -0.51
CA PRO A 451 12.04 -9.46 -0.10
C PRO A 451 11.57 -8.35 -1.05
N THR A 452 12.49 -7.51 -1.51
CA THR A 452 12.18 -6.34 -2.34
C THR A 452 11.66 -6.76 -3.72
N ILE A 453 12.30 -7.75 -4.34
CA ILE A 453 11.88 -8.33 -5.62
C ILE A 453 10.54 -9.03 -5.47
N THR A 454 10.34 -9.79 -4.39
CA THR A 454 9.07 -10.47 -4.11
C THR A 454 7.91 -9.48 -4.06
N VAL A 455 8.09 -8.37 -3.34
CA VAL A 455 7.08 -7.31 -3.25
C VAL A 455 6.81 -6.70 -4.63
N LEU A 456 7.86 -6.40 -5.39
CA LEU A 456 7.74 -5.88 -6.76
C LEU A 456 6.97 -6.84 -7.67
N VAL A 457 7.37 -8.11 -7.72
CA VAL A 457 6.72 -9.16 -8.53
C VAL A 457 5.25 -9.27 -8.16
N SER A 458 4.92 -9.21 -6.87
CA SER A 458 3.54 -9.29 -6.42
C SER A 458 2.72 -8.06 -6.81
N ASP A 459 3.25 -6.86 -6.61
CA ASP A 459 2.57 -5.61 -7.03
C ASP A 459 2.38 -5.54 -8.55
N MET A 460 3.36 -6.04 -9.31
CA MET A 460 3.28 -6.20 -10.76
C MET A 460 2.21 -7.22 -11.14
N ALA A 461 2.14 -8.38 -10.49
CA ALA A 461 1.10 -9.38 -10.73
C ALA A 461 -0.31 -8.80 -10.44
N ASP A 462 -0.50 -8.15 -9.30
CA ASP A 462 -1.79 -7.58 -8.87
C ASP A 462 -2.26 -6.38 -9.72
N THR A 463 -1.37 -5.78 -10.53
CA THR A 463 -1.65 -4.55 -11.30
C THR A 463 -1.57 -4.77 -12.80
N VAL A 464 -0.46 -5.33 -13.28
CA VAL A 464 -0.15 -5.51 -14.71
C VAL A 464 -0.87 -6.73 -15.27
N VAL A 465 -0.84 -7.88 -14.59
CA VAL A 465 -1.47 -9.12 -15.11
C VAL A 465 -2.98 -8.95 -15.25
N HIS A 466 -3.64 -8.28 -14.31
CA HIS A 466 -5.08 -8.00 -14.44
C HIS A 466 -5.40 -7.07 -15.62
N LYS A 467 -4.54 -6.10 -15.92
CA LYS A 467 -4.70 -5.24 -17.11
C LYS A 467 -4.39 -6.00 -18.39
N PHE A 468 -3.34 -6.80 -18.40
CA PHE A 468 -2.96 -7.62 -19.54
C PHE A 468 -4.04 -8.63 -19.87
N LYS A 469 -4.63 -9.29 -18.85
CA LYS A 469 -5.79 -10.17 -19.04
C LYS A 469 -6.97 -9.43 -19.64
N LYS A 470 -7.34 -8.26 -19.10
CA LYS A 470 -8.43 -7.46 -19.67
C LYS A 470 -8.16 -7.03 -21.11
N TRP A 471 -6.95 -6.58 -21.40
CA TRP A 471 -6.54 -6.20 -22.75
C TRP A 471 -6.51 -7.41 -23.71
N SER A 472 -6.02 -8.56 -23.24
CA SER A 472 -6.02 -9.82 -23.99
C SER A 472 -7.43 -10.34 -24.23
N ASP A 473 -8.34 -10.21 -23.26
CA ASP A 473 -9.74 -10.59 -23.40
C ASP A 473 -10.44 -9.64 -24.39
N GLU A 474 -10.18 -8.34 -24.31
CA GLU A 474 -10.68 -7.34 -25.28
C GLU A 474 -10.13 -7.59 -26.70
N LEU A 475 -8.85 -7.96 -26.82
CA LEU A 475 -8.23 -8.29 -28.09
C LEU A 475 -8.75 -9.64 -28.63
N ALA A 476 -8.92 -10.65 -27.78
CA ALA A 476 -9.50 -11.94 -28.16
C ALA A 476 -10.98 -11.82 -28.56
N ASP A 477 -11.77 -11.03 -27.84
CA ASP A 477 -13.15 -10.70 -28.21
C ASP A 477 -13.18 -9.86 -29.52
N PHE A 478 -12.14 -9.08 -29.82
CA PHE A 478 -12.01 -8.33 -31.09
C PHE A 478 -11.57 -9.21 -32.28
N THR A 479 -10.64 -10.16 -32.08
CA THR A 479 -10.01 -10.90 -33.18
C THR A 479 -10.45 -12.36 -33.32
N VAL A 480 -10.77 -13.06 -32.22
CA VAL A 480 -10.91 -14.53 -32.21
C VAL A 480 -12.37 -15.00 -32.06
N LEU A 481 -13.18 -14.34 -31.23
CA LEU A 481 -14.60 -14.68 -31.03
C LEU A 481 -15.45 -13.39 -30.87
N PRO A 482 -15.94 -12.78 -31.96
CA PRO A 482 -16.74 -11.58 -31.86
C PRO A 482 -18.08 -11.91 -31.19
N LYS A 483 -18.21 -11.57 -29.91
CA LYS A 483 -19.52 -11.58 -29.23
C LYS A 483 -20.41 -10.52 -29.88
N TYR A 484 -21.66 -10.88 -30.15
CA TYR A 484 -22.67 -9.98 -30.72
C TYR A 484 -22.82 -8.72 -29.85
N GLY A 485 -22.51 -7.53 -30.39
CA GLY A 485 -22.75 -6.24 -29.74
C GLY A 485 -21.55 -5.27 -29.71
N ILE A 486 -20.31 -5.76 -29.70
CA ILE A 486 -19.10 -4.92 -29.50
C ILE A 486 -18.87 -3.93 -30.64
N TRP A 487 -19.19 -4.32 -31.88
CA TRP A 487 -19.15 -3.41 -33.03
C TRP A 487 -20.09 -2.22 -32.83
N ARG A 488 -21.22 -2.40 -32.14
CA ARG A 488 -22.20 -1.33 -31.88
C ARG A 488 -21.65 -0.32 -30.89
N ASP A 489 -21.07 -0.79 -29.79
CA ASP A 489 -20.46 0.05 -28.75
C ASP A 489 -19.21 0.80 -29.26
N PHE A 490 -18.36 0.13 -30.06
CA PHE A 490 -17.18 0.75 -30.68
C PHE A 490 -17.56 1.84 -31.68
N LEU A 491 -18.60 1.57 -32.49
CA LEU A 491 -19.14 2.50 -33.46
C LEU A 491 -19.79 3.71 -32.76
N GLU A 492 -20.49 3.51 -31.65
CA GLU A 492 -21.07 4.57 -30.81
C GLU A 492 -20.01 5.44 -30.11
N ALA A 493 -18.88 4.84 -29.69
CA ALA A 493 -17.76 5.57 -29.12
C ALA A 493 -16.97 6.42 -30.14
N HIS A 494 -17.08 6.11 -31.44
CA HIS A 494 -16.40 6.84 -32.52
C HIS A 494 -17.43 7.44 -33.50
N PRO A 495 -18.03 8.61 -33.17
CA PRO A 495 -19.13 9.20 -33.93
C PRO A 495 -18.81 9.45 -35.41
N TRP A 496 -17.55 9.71 -35.73
CA TRP A 496 -17.08 9.92 -37.10
C TRP A 496 -17.18 8.64 -37.94
N LEU A 497 -16.94 7.48 -37.33
CA LEU A 497 -16.94 6.17 -37.98
C LEU A 497 -18.39 5.67 -38.17
N LEU A 498 -19.25 5.92 -37.18
CA LEU A 498 -20.71 5.79 -37.31
C LEU A 498 -21.25 6.64 -38.46
N TYR A 499 -20.92 7.94 -38.48
CA TYR A 499 -21.37 8.87 -39.51
C TYR A 499 -20.86 8.46 -40.90
N TRP A 500 -19.63 7.95 -40.99
CA TRP A 500 -19.05 7.43 -42.23
C TRP A 500 -19.76 6.16 -42.73
N ILE A 501 -20.01 5.17 -41.87
CA ILE A 501 -20.71 3.93 -42.23
C ILE A 501 -22.18 4.19 -42.59
N VAL A 502 -22.88 4.99 -41.76
CA VAL A 502 -24.25 5.42 -42.04
C VAL A 502 -24.26 6.22 -43.34
N GLY A 503 -23.30 7.11 -43.57
CA GLY A 503 -23.16 7.89 -44.80
C GLY A 503 -22.98 7.05 -46.07
N ILE A 504 -22.22 5.95 -45.98
CA ILE A 504 -22.06 4.99 -47.08
C ILE A 504 -23.35 4.20 -47.31
N GLN A 505 -24.03 3.78 -46.23
CA GLN A 505 -25.30 3.06 -46.31
C GLN A 505 -26.44 3.95 -46.85
N THR A 506 -26.51 5.21 -46.42
CA THR A 506 -27.48 6.18 -46.94
C THR A 506 -27.18 6.49 -48.40
N LYS A 507 -25.92 6.64 -48.83
CA LYS A 507 -25.58 6.78 -50.26
C LYS A 507 -26.08 5.58 -51.08
N ARG A 508 -25.81 4.35 -50.63
CA ARG A 508 -26.28 3.13 -51.31
C ARG A 508 -27.81 2.96 -51.26
N ALA A 509 -28.46 3.36 -50.16
CA ALA A 509 -29.92 3.33 -50.02
C ALA A 509 -30.58 4.43 -50.87
N MET A 510 -29.95 5.60 -50.99
CA MET A 510 -30.38 6.70 -51.83
C MET A 510 -30.24 6.34 -53.30
N GLU A 511 -29.15 5.69 -53.72
CA GLU A 511 -29.00 5.12 -55.07
C GLU A 511 -30.03 4.02 -55.37
N LYS A 512 -30.35 3.16 -54.41
CA LYS A 512 -31.42 2.14 -54.55
C LYS A 512 -32.82 2.76 -54.57
N ARG A 513 -33.06 3.85 -53.83
CA ARG A 513 -34.31 4.63 -53.86
C ARG A 513 -34.45 5.42 -55.16
N LEU A 514 -33.36 5.97 -55.70
CA LEU A 514 -33.32 6.62 -57.01
C LEU A 514 -33.67 5.64 -58.14
N LYS A 515 -33.23 4.37 -58.02
CA LYS A 515 -33.57 3.29 -58.96
C LYS A 515 -35.00 2.74 -58.83
N ARG A 516 -35.68 2.97 -57.70
CA ARG A 516 -37.06 2.48 -57.47
C ARG A 516 -38.15 3.52 -57.70
N GLY A 517 -37.79 4.79 -57.99
CA GLY A 517 -38.78 5.85 -58.12
C GLY A 517 -39.46 6.18 -56.79
N PHE A 518 -39.92 7.42 -56.64
CA PHE A 518 -40.59 7.87 -55.42
C PHE A 518 -42.08 7.46 -55.46
N GLU A 519 -42.51 6.68 -54.48
CA GLU A 519 -43.94 6.58 -54.12
C GLU A 519 -44.29 7.75 -53.21
N THR A 520 -45.24 8.57 -53.66
CA THR A 520 -45.87 9.62 -52.87
C THR A 520 -47.02 9.03 -52.05
N GLN A 521 -46.89 9.03 -50.72
CA GLN A 521 -48.05 8.99 -49.84
C GLN A 521 -48.04 10.24 -48.94
N LEU A 522 -49.08 11.04 -49.11
CA LEU A 522 -49.57 12.04 -48.17
C LEU A 522 -50.44 11.32 -47.14
N THR A 523 -50.17 11.52 -45.84
CA THR A 523 -51.22 11.72 -44.83
C THR A 523 -50.64 12.35 -43.57
N ASP A 524 -51.20 13.50 -43.23
CA ASP A 524 -51.08 14.19 -41.96
C ASP A 524 -51.81 13.43 -40.84
N SER A 525 -51.25 13.46 -39.62
CA SER A 525 -51.99 13.63 -38.35
C SER A 525 -51.01 13.78 -37.17
N PRO A 526 -51.21 14.76 -36.25
CA PRO A 526 -50.36 14.96 -35.08
C PRO A 526 -50.73 13.99 -33.92
N PRO A 527 -49.78 13.60 -33.04
CA PRO A 527 -50.09 12.67 -31.96
C PRO A 527 -50.74 13.38 -30.77
N THR A 528 -51.92 12.88 -30.38
CA THR A 528 -52.55 13.08 -29.06
C THR A 528 -51.78 12.34 -27.96
N PRO A 529 -51.65 12.90 -26.74
CA PRO A 529 -51.10 12.18 -25.60
C PRO A 529 -52.16 11.23 -25.03
N SER A 530 -51.96 9.93 -25.22
CA SER A 530 -52.76 8.88 -24.59
C SER A 530 -52.32 8.66 -23.13
N GLY A 531 -53.28 8.84 -22.23
CA GLY A 531 -53.13 8.53 -20.81
C GLY A 531 -52.82 7.06 -20.57
N ARG A 532 -51.81 6.81 -19.75
CA ARG A 532 -51.60 5.53 -19.09
C ARG A 532 -52.03 5.68 -17.64
N ASN A 533 -53.21 5.14 -17.35
CA ASN A 533 -53.66 4.86 -15.99
C ASN A 533 -52.68 3.87 -15.37
N ALA A 534 -51.86 4.33 -14.42
CA ALA A 534 -51.17 3.45 -13.49
C ALA A 534 -52.15 3.16 -12.35
N VAL A 535 -52.47 1.88 -12.21
CA VAL A 535 -53.29 1.29 -11.16
C VAL A 535 -52.75 1.70 -9.79
N HIS A 536 -53.53 2.48 -9.04
CA HIS A 536 -53.41 2.54 -7.59
C HIS A 536 -53.93 1.22 -7.03
N GLN A 537 -53.03 0.39 -6.50
CA GLN A 537 -53.40 -0.67 -5.57
C GLN A 537 -52.98 -0.20 -4.19
N ARG A 538 -53.97 0.35 -3.46
CA ARG A 538 -53.93 0.53 -2.01
C ARG A 538 -54.24 -0.85 -1.40
N ASP A 539 -53.30 -1.41 -0.65
CA ASP A 539 -53.59 -2.45 0.33
C ASP A 539 -53.52 -1.82 1.72
N ASP A 540 -54.61 -1.99 2.45
CA ASP A 540 -54.83 -1.48 3.80
C ASP A 540 -53.94 -2.20 4.85
N SER A 541 -53.53 -1.44 5.87
CA SER A 541 -52.58 -1.77 6.95
C SER A 541 -52.95 -2.99 7.81
N PRO A 542 -51.95 -3.70 8.39
CA PRO A 542 -51.44 -3.27 9.69
C PRO A 542 -49.92 -3.00 9.61
N ALA A 543 -49.54 -1.75 9.89
CA ALA A 543 -48.24 -1.19 9.57
C ALA A 543 -47.07 -1.76 10.41
N SER A 544 -47.32 -2.47 11.52
CA SER A 544 -46.27 -3.03 12.38
C SER A 544 -45.92 -4.49 12.07
N ALA A 545 -46.91 -5.36 11.85
CA ALA A 545 -46.69 -6.78 11.57
C ALA A 545 -46.10 -7.06 10.16
N SER A 546 -46.46 -6.22 9.18
CA SER A 546 -45.91 -6.29 7.81
C SER A 546 -44.46 -5.79 7.75
N LEU A 547 -44.12 -4.80 8.56
CA LEU A 547 -42.79 -4.21 8.64
C LEU A 547 -41.79 -5.20 9.25
N GLY A 548 -42.11 -5.85 10.36
CA GLY A 548 -41.27 -6.91 10.94
C GLY A 548 -40.96 -8.04 9.97
N LYS A 549 -41.94 -8.46 9.15
CA LYS A 549 -41.76 -9.49 8.11
C LYS A 549 -40.82 -9.02 6.98
N ARG A 550 -40.98 -7.78 6.51
CA ARG A 550 -40.07 -7.17 5.51
C ARG A 550 -38.66 -7.01 6.05
N LEU A 551 -38.52 -6.63 7.31
CA LEU A 551 -37.25 -6.43 7.98
C LEU A 551 -36.52 -7.78 8.17
N ALA A 552 -37.22 -8.82 8.64
CA ALA A 552 -36.68 -10.18 8.74
C ALA A 552 -36.24 -10.73 7.37
N TYR A 553 -37.03 -10.51 6.30
CA TYR A 553 -36.64 -10.90 4.95
C TYR A 553 -35.39 -10.15 4.47
N SER A 554 -35.31 -8.84 4.71
CA SER A 554 -34.13 -8.03 4.35
C SER A 554 -32.87 -8.44 5.13
N ILE A 555 -33.00 -8.82 6.40
CA ILE A 555 -31.92 -9.38 7.22
C ILE A 555 -31.45 -10.71 6.61
N GLY A 556 -32.38 -11.59 6.23
CA GLY A 556 -32.06 -12.85 5.55
C GLY A 556 -31.30 -12.63 4.23
N ARG A 557 -31.73 -11.64 3.41
CA ARG A 557 -31.06 -11.26 2.16
C ARG A 557 -29.64 -10.77 2.40
N VAL A 558 -29.46 -9.83 3.32
CA VAL A 558 -28.14 -9.24 3.62
C VAL A 558 -27.22 -10.26 4.29
N ALA A 559 -27.74 -11.14 5.15
CA ALA A 559 -26.98 -12.23 5.75
C ALA A 559 -26.51 -13.27 4.72
N ALA A 560 -27.31 -13.53 3.68
CA ALA A 560 -26.89 -14.36 2.55
C ALA A 560 -25.79 -13.67 1.73
N ASP A 561 -25.95 -12.37 1.45
CA ASP A 561 -24.93 -11.57 0.74
C ASP A 561 -23.57 -11.54 1.47
N LEU A 562 -23.58 -11.64 2.80
CA LEU A 562 -22.38 -11.66 3.64
C LEU A 562 -21.59 -12.98 3.55
N ARG A 563 -22.22 -14.07 3.10
CA ARG A 563 -21.55 -15.37 2.91
C ARG A 563 -20.75 -15.45 1.60
N ASN A 564 -20.92 -14.48 0.70
CA ASN A 564 -20.20 -14.48 -0.57
C ASN A 564 -18.70 -14.14 -0.36
N PRO A 565 -17.79 -14.77 -1.12
CA PRO A 565 -16.35 -14.53 -0.98
C PRO A 565 -15.94 -13.10 -1.39
N THR A 566 -16.76 -12.42 -2.17
CA THR A 566 -16.63 -11.00 -2.47
C THR A 566 -17.76 -10.23 -1.81
N PRO A 567 -17.47 -9.19 -1.00
CA PRO A 567 -18.51 -8.41 -0.36
C PRO A 567 -19.35 -7.70 -1.42
N LYS A 568 -20.67 -7.92 -1.37
CA LYS A 568 -21.62 -7.25 -2.25
C LYS A 568 -21.53 -5.74 -2.03
N LYS A 569 -21.56 -5.00 -3.13
CA LYS A 569 -21.68 -3.55 -3.10
C LYS A 569 -23.06 -3.18 -3.62
N TYR A 570 -23.87 -2.56 -2.78
CA TYR A 570 -25.26 -2.26 -3.11
C TYR A 570 -25.36 -1.04 -4.03
N GLU A 571 -26.40 -1.01 -4.85
CA GLU A 571 -26.75 0.17 -5.64
C GLU A 571 -27.43 1.23 -4.78
N TYR A 572 -27.53 2.46 -5.29
CA TYR A 572 -28.18 3.55 -4.55
C TYR A 572 -29.63 3.22 -4.21
N GLU A 573 -30.33 2.55 -5.11
CA GLU A 573 -31.74 2.16 -4.94
C GLU A 573 -31.91 1.14 -3.80
N GLU A 574 -31.07 0.10 -3.77
CA GLU A 574 -31.04 -0.87 -2.67
C GLU A 574 -30.72 -0.19 -1.32
N TRP A 575 -29.78 0.77 -1.31
CA TRP A 575 -29.47 1.56 -0.12
C TRP A 575 -30.66 2.39 0.36
N VAL A 576 -31.45 2.95 -0.55
CA VAL A 576 -32.67 3.69 -0.23
C VAL A 576 -33.72 2.75 0.38
N GLU A 577 -33.89 1.53 -0.15
CA GLU A 577 -34.81 0.53 0.45
C GLU A 577 -34.44 0.22 1.91
N PHE A 578 -33.16 -0.06 2.17
CA PHE A 578 -32.72 -0.41 3.52
C PHE A 578 -32.82 0.77 4.51
N THR A 579 -32.49 1.98 4.08
CA THR A 579 -32.60 3.18 4.93
C THR A 579 -34.05 3.51 5.27
N GLN A 580 -34.99 3.28 4.35
CA GLN A 580 -36.43 3.38 4.61
C GLN A 580 -36.88 2.38 5.68
N LEU A 581 -36.47 1.11 5.60
CA LEU A 581 -36.81 0.09 6.60
C LEU A 581 -36.25 0.42 7.99
N ILE A 582 -35.01 0.93 8.05
CA ILE A 582 -34.37 1.35 9.31
C ILE A 582 -35.15 2.51 9.95
N ARG A 583 -35.68 3.45 9.16
CA ARG A 583 -36.46 4.58 9.67
C ARG A 583 -37.83 4.16 10.17
N LEU A 584 -38.56 3.37 9.39
CA LEU A 584 -39.92 2.96 9.75
C LEU A 584 -39.97 2.24 11.11
N SER A 585 -38.90 1.52 11.48
CA SER A 585 -38.75 0.94 12.82
C SER A 585 -38.56 1.97 13.95
N ARG A 586 -37.91 3.12 13.67
CA ARG A 586 -37.69 4.21 14.62
C ARG A 586 -38.98 4.99 14.89
N ASP A 587 -39.75 5.28 13.84
CA ASP A 587 -40.98 6.07 13.93
C ASP A 587 -42.11 5.28 14.63
N ALA A 588 -42.14 3.95 14.46
CA ALA A 588 -43.05 3.05 15.17
C ALA A 588 -42.93 3.11 16.71
N ARG A 589 -41.75 3.44 17.25
CA ARG A 589 -41.51 3.55 18.71
C ARG A 589 -41.97 4.90 19.29
N MET A 590 -41.91 5.98 18.52
CA MET A 590 -42.17 7.34 19.01
C MET A 590 -43.66 7.65 19.19
N GLY A 591 -44.57 6.78 18.73
CA GLY A 591 -46.02 7.00 18.85
C GLY A 591 -46.55 8.20 18.04
N ASN A 592 -45.69 8.91 17.31
CA ASN A 592 -46.04 10.01 16.41
C ASN A 592 -46.52 9.47 15.07
N ALA A 593 -47.68 8.82 15.07
CA ALA A 593 -48.49 8.64 13.87
C ALA A 593 -49.49 9.80 13.79
N THR A 594 -49.00 11.04 13.66
CA THR A 594 -49.87 12.15 13.30
C THR A 594 -50.21 12.04 11.82
N GLU A 595 -51.50 11.95 11.56
CA GLU A 595 -52.11 11.78 10.24
C GLU A 595 -51.60 12.81 9.23
N GLY A 596 -51.07 12.33 8.11
CA GLY A 596 -51.40 12.82 6.77
C GLY A 596 -50.71 14.07 6.22
N GLU A 597 -50.10 14.96 7.00
CA GLU A 597 -49.55 16.22 6.44
C GLU A 597 -48.03 16.43 6.59
N ASP A 598 -47.35 15.69 7.49
CA ASP A 598 -45.91 15.87 7.76
C ASP A 598 -45.01 14.75 7.16
N GLU A 599 -45.58 13.68 6.60
CA GLU A 599 -44.81 12.61 5.94
C GLU A 599 -44.09 13.09 4.66
N GLU A 600 -44.60 14.15 4.03
CA GLU A 600 -43.93 14.82 2.91
C GLU A 600 -42.77 15.74 3.37
N GLU A 601 -42.72 16.10 4.66
CA GLU A 601 -41.84 17.14 5.20
C GLU A 601 -40.48 16.63 5.71
N GLU A 602 -40.35 15.34 6.02
CA GLU A 602 -39.10 14.75 6.53
C GLU A 602 -38.55 13.61 5.66
N GLY A 603 -38.90 13.56 4.38
CA GLY A 603 -38.54 12.45 3.48
C GLY A 603 -37.09 12.49 2.99
N LEU A 604 -36.13 12.01 3.78
CA LEU A 604 -34.89 11.29 3.43
C LEU A 604 -34.03 11.24 4.69
N VAL A 605 -33.46 10.09 5.03
CA VAL A 605 -32.51 10.05 6.15
C VAL A 605 -31.31 10.87 5.69
N GLU A 606 -31.04 12.03 6.31
CA GLU A 606 -29.91 12.93 5.97
C GLU A 606 -28.58 12.22 6.27
N TRP A 607 -28.22 11.26 5.43
CA TRP A 607 -26.94 10.59 5.49
C TRP A 607 -26.05 11.43 4.62
N ASP A 608 -25.14 12.15 5.27
CA ASP A 608 -24.08 12.76 4.52
C ASP A 608 -23.17 11.64 4.00
N TRP A 609 -23.46 11.16 2.78
CA TRP A 609 -22.71 10.10 2.11
C TRP A 609 -21.21 10.43 1.98
N ILE A 610 -20.85 11.70 2.03
CA ILE A 610 -19.47 12.21 1.98
C ILE A 610 -18.98 12.61 3.39
N GLY A 611 -19.85 12.64 4.40
CA GLY A 611 -19.53 13.04 5.76
C GLY A 611 -18.64 12.06 6.52
N THR A 612 -18.25 12.45 7.73
CA THR A 612 -17.51 11.60 8.68
C THR A 612 -18.29 10.39 9.16
N GLU A 613 -19.60 10.52 9.26
CA GLU A 613 -20.51 9.47 9.75
C GLU A 613 -21.09 8.60 8.62
N SER A 614 -20.58 8.75 7.40
CA SER A 614 -21.03 7.97 6.25
C SER A 614 -20.82 6.46 6.46
N PRO A 615 -21.80 5.60 6.10
CA PRO A 615 -21.63 4.15 6.13
C PRO A 615 -20.48 3.69 5.25
N MET A 616 -20.22 4.43 4.16
CA MET A 616 -19.12 4.17 3.23
C MET A 616 -17.74 4.43 3.84
N MET A 617 -17.67 5.02 5.04
CA MET A 617 -16.45 5.27 5.81
C MET A 617 -16.32 4.39 7.06
N SER A 618 -17.30 3.50 7.33
CA SER A 618 -17.33 2.66 8.54
C SER A 618 -16.19 1.64 8.65
N GLY A 619 -15.53 1.31 7.53
CA GLY A 619 -14.45 0.32 7.47
C GLY A 619 -14.92 -1.15 7.45
N MET A 620 -16.22 -1.39 7.65
CA MET A 620 -16.87 -2.69 7.52
C MET A 620 -17.35 -2.93 6.08
N SER A 621 -17.71 -4.17 5.75
CA SER A 621 -18.40 -4.43 4.47
C SER A 621 -19.79 -3.78 4.48
N GLU A 622 -20.30 -3.35 3.31
CA GLU A 622 -21.64 -2.72 3.23
C GLU A 622 -22.72 -3.65 3.76
N SER A 623 -22.62 -4.95 3.47
CA SER A 623 -23.53 -5.99 3.96
C SER A 623 -23.47 -6.14 5.49
N GLU A 624 -22.27 -6.18 6.07
CA GLU A 624 -22.09 -6.28 7.52
C GLU A 624 -22.64 -5.06 8.25
N TRP A 625 -22.33 -3.88 7.72
CA TRP A 625 -22.80 -2.62 8.23
C TRP A 625 -24.34 -2.54 8.19
N LEU A 626 -24.95 -2.94 7.06
CA LEU A 626 -26.40 -3.00 6.89
C LEU A 626 -27.05 -4.03 7.82
N LEU A 627 -26.47 -5.23 7.93
CA LEU A 627 -26.96 -6.28 8.80
C LEU A 627 -27.02 -5.83 10.26
N HIS A 628 -25.96 -5.20 10.74
CA HIS A 628 -25.91 -4.65 12.10
C HIS A 628 -27.05 -3.66 12.35
N ARG A 629 -27.28 -2.72 11.42
CA ARG A 629 -28.34 -1.73 11.56
C ARG A 629 -29.75 -2.29 11.40
N LEU A 630 -29.94 -3.27 10.51
CA LEU A 630 -31.22 -3.94 10.36
C LEU A 630 -31.53 -4.80 11.60
N CYS A 631 -30.56 -5.53 12.15
CA CYS A 631 -30.75 -6.26 13.42
C CYS A 631 -31.04 -5.31 14.58
N GLU A 632 -30.34 -4.17 14.68
CA GLU A 632 -30.64 -3.13 15.66
C GLU A 632 -32.06 -2.58 15.48
N SER A 633 -32.51 -2.42 14.23
CA SER A 633 -33.88 -1.99 13.89
C SER A 633 -34.92 -3.04 14.27
N LEU A 634 -34.60 -4.34 14.12
CA LEU A 634 -35.48 -5.44 14.54
C LEU A 634 -35.64 -5.48 16.07
N ILE A 635 -34.56 -5.25 16.82
CA ILE A 635 -34.59 -5.20 18.30
C ILE A 635 -35.40 -4.00 18.82
N ARG A 636 -35.53 -2.94 18.01
CA ARG A 636 -36.29 -1.73 18.37
C ARG A 636 -37.80 -1.89 18.20
N ILE A 637 -38.25 -2.88 17.43
CA ILE A 637 -39.66 -3.25 17.22
C ILE A 637 -40.04 -4.27 18.28
#